data_AF-A0A3C1K953-F1
#
_entry.id   AF-A0A3C1K953-F1
#
_cell.length_a   1.000
_cell.length_b   1.000
_cell.length_c   1.000
_cell.angle_alpha   90.00
_cell.angle_beta   90.00
_cell.angle_gamma   90.00
#
_symmetry.space_group_name_H-M   'P 1'
#
loop_
_entity.id
_entity.type
_entity.pdbx_description
1 polymer ?
#
loop_
_entity_poly.entity_id
_entity_poly.type
_entity_poly.pdbx_seq_one_letter_code
_entity_poly.pdbx_strand_id
1 'polypeptide(L)'
;MEPLIYSHKNYFNKSGVKSALIFPIIKKRDIMKKLIAILLTLSFLFIIVPQSYVLALENINLNTVTSKMNISFNGTYVYGITETTTAEELKTLLNNEINVDKISTGGELDYNGAKYTIVIKGDINGDGKIGVVDYLYTKRAFMGTIILSETQLKAACLGGTELPTSSDYLKIKRHLIGTYNIFNSTESKHIVVRFAAMSDIHLNGLSTQTEYKRFEQALDFMNSYSESQDYKNFDALVVAGDMTNYGYQKELQAFATVVDNKLSDSTEKVFVMGNHEYNGYSSAYAQSLWESTLGVSKNTHKKINGFHFIGVSLGNTTDYTYITSWLDEELAKAASDAPDKPIFVIQHKQITGTVYGSETRGTTQLTSILNKYPQIVDFSGHSHFPINDPRSINQDIFTTLVCGSLSYIKLERGMIYGTIPPKASNAAQFFVVEVYSDGSVVFKPYDLITRQFFPTEYSIENPTKPGSFKYIDARYELADIPVFPQGTTLDISNITETGCKLSFGHATDGENVHSYRYDFYLKSDGTKKVTFKTWSEFYFLNRPDTMTYTTNLLTPGTDYRVTVTAIDSFGKESVVPIEATFKTTGVSPVYDSKVPDANVLDIVFGLDGAKDEGILSKTVENFNTKIEADSTFGGVYVAKFTGYNDYLRIKFTGEDYVKYNQTITIASKIMINEFPESYSDAFSNMESGGYGFEINGRTRQIEFWIEIGGSYRILAVDAVIGEYYSLVGTYDGSFVKLYVNGALAGTEKATGLITYPSATSAYAFCIGSDINKYGEGDAFFNGNVAYAKVFDNALTADQAVNLSKSY
;
A
#
# COMPACT_ATOMS: atom_id res chain seq x y z
N MET A 1 -25.81 16.65 10.65
CA MET A 1 -25.41 15.52 9.79
C MET A 1 -24.08 15.05 10.34
N GLU A 2 -24.10 13.89 10.99
CA GLU A 2 -22.93 13.22 11.58
C GLU A 2 -21.96 12.77 10.48
N PRO A 3 -20.64 12.92 10.65
CA PRO A 3 -19.66 12.12 9.93
C PRO A 3 -19.35 10.85 10.73
N LEU A 4 -19.58 9.71 10.09
CA LEU A 4 -19.18 8.38 10.54
C LEU A 4 -17.65 8.27 10.59
N ILE A 5 -17.10 8.16 11.80
CA ILE A 5 -15.70 7.84 12.07
C ILE A 5 -15.51 6.34 11.87
N TYR A 6 -14.69 5.94 10.88
CA TYR A 6 -14.15 4.59 10.78
C TYR A 6 -12.92 4.50 11.70
N SER A 7 -13.11 3.97 12.91
CA SER A 7 -12.01 3.60 13.80
C SER A 7 -11.57 2.14 13.52
N HIS A 8 -10.34 1.92 13.08
CA HIS A 8 -9.73 0.60 13.17
C HIS A 8 -9.36 0.30 14.64
N LYS A 9 -9.98 -0.75 15.18
CA LYS A 9 -9.77 -1.26 16.54
C LYS A 9 -8.43 -1.99 16.64
N ASN A 10 -7.56 -1.53 17.54
CA ASN A 10 -6.48 -2.32 18.13
C ASN A 10 -7.07 -3.37 19.08
N TYR A 11 -6.74 -4.64 18.88
CA TYR A 11 -7.00 -5.74 19.81
C TYR A 11 -5.68 -6.24 20.39
N PHE A 12 -5.42 -6.00 21.68
CA PHE A 12 -4.65 -6.91 22.53
C PHE A 12 -5.14 -6.86 23.99
N ASN A 13 -5.62 -8.03 24.43
CA ASN A 13 -5.70 -8.61 25.78
C ASN A 13 -6.22 -7.79 26.99
N LYS A 14 -7.34 -8.27 27.57
CA LYS A 14 -7.35 -8.85 28.93
C LYS A 14 -8.63 -9.65 29.24
N SER A 15 -8.41 -10.67 30.06
CA SER A 15 -9.26 -11.77 30.51
C SER A 15 -10.42 -11.39 31.45
N GLY A 16 -11.57 -12.04 31.22
CA GLY A 16 -12.34 -12.79 32.23
C GLY A 16 -13.28 -12.04 33.18
N VAL A 17 -14.61 -12.16 32.95
CA VAL A 17 -15.63 -12.35 34.01
C VAL A 17 -16.82 -13.16 33.44
N LYS A 18 -17.23 -14.21 34.18
CA LYS A 18 -18.47 -14.99 33.97
C LYS A 18 -19.70 -14.17 34.37
N SER A 19 -20.77 -14.21 33.56
CA SER A 19 -22.14 -14.29 34.08
C SER A 19 -23.11 -14.78 33.00
N ALA A 20 -24.13 -15.51 33.43
CA ALA A 20 -25.02 -16.32 32.62
C ALA A 20 -26.39 -15.66 32.39
N LEU A 21 -27.14 -16.24 31.44
CA LEU A 21 -28.61 -16.41 31.41
C LEU A 21 -29.49 -15.22 30.92
N ILE A 22 -30.07 -15.36 29.72
CA ILE A 22 -31.52 -15.66 29.44
C ILE A 22 -31.84 -15.39 27.96
N PHE A 23 -32.37 -16.42 27.27
CA PHE A 23 -33.04 -16.30 25.96
C PHE A 23 -34.50 -15.88 26.11
N PRO A 24 -35.08 -15.19 25.10
CA PRO A 24 -36.47 -15.45 24.76
C PRO A 24 -36.70 -15.79 23.29
N ILE A 25 -37.57 -16.78 23.14
CA ILE A 25 -38.20 -17.34 21.96
C ILE A 25 -39.05 -16.27 21.23
N ILE A 26 -38.87 -16.11 19.92
CA ILE A 26 -39.83 -15.37 19.06
C ILE A 26 -40.42 -16.31 18.01
N LYS A 27 -41.75 -16.28 17.95
CA LYS A 27 -42.65 -17.18 17.22
C LYS A 27 -42.68 -16.92 15.71
N LYS A 28 -42.75 -18.02 14.97
CA LYS A 28 -42.82 -18.22 13.52
C LYS A 28 -44.06 -17.65 12.78
N ARG A 29 -44.60 -16.49 13.15
CA ARG A 29 -45.95 -16.05 12.68
C ARG A 29 -46.06 -14.73 11.88
N ASP A 30 -44.97 -13.99 11.64
CA ASP A 30 -45.01 -12.72 10.88
C ASP A 30 -44.42 -12.74 9.46
N ILE A 31 -43.83 -13.86 9.01
CA ILE A 31 -43.24 -13.98 7.67
C ILE A 31 -44.30 -14.36 6.61
N MET A 32 -45.43 -14.96 7.03
CA MET A 32 -46.45 -15.48 6.12
C MET A 32 -47.47 -14.42 5.62
N LYS A 33 -47.49 -13.21 6.22
CA LYS A 33 -48.39 -12.12 5.81
C LYS A 33 -47.81 -11.17 4.76
N LYS A 34 -46.49 -11.16 4.54
CA LYS A 34 -45.86 -10.32 3.50
C LYS A 34 -45.75 -11.01 2.12
N LEU A 35 -45.88 -12.35 2.04
CA LEU A 35 -45.87 -13.06 0.76
C LEU A 35 -47.21 -13.02 0.00
N ILE A 36 -48.33 -12.79 0.68
CA ILE A 36 -49.67 -12.78 0.03
C ILE A 36 -49.97 -11.43 -0.67
N ALA A 37 -49.25 -10.35 -0.33
CA ALA A 37 -49.45 -9.03 -0.94
C ALA A 37 -48.68 -8.80 -2.26
N ILE A 38 -47.71 -9.67 -2.59
CA ILE A 38 -46.91 -9.56 -3.84
C ILE A 38 -47.49 -10.45 -4.95
N LEU A 39 -48.32 -11.44 -4.61
CA LEU A 39 -48.96 -12.33 -5.58
C LEU A 39 -50.28 -11.81 -6.17
N LEU A 40 -50.72 -10.60 -5.80
CA LEU A 40 -52.03 -10.03 -6.21
C LEU A 40 -51.96 -8.78 -7.10
N THR A 41 -50.77 -8.40 -7.59
CA THR A 41 -50.59 -7.18 -8.43
C THR A 41 -50.09 -7.45 -9.86
N LEU A 42 -50.18 -8.68 -10.36
CA LEU A 42 -49.73 -9.02 -11.73
C LEU A 42 -50.79 -9.74 -12.60
N SER A 43 -52.06 -9.48 -12.33
CA SER A 43 -53.16 -9.93 -13.18
C SER A 43 -54.12 -8.78 -13.42
N PHE A 44 -53.79 -7.87 -14.34
CA PHE A 44 -54.73 -7.08 -15.17
C PHE A 44 -53.91 -6.07 -16.01
N LEU A 45 -53.63 -6.41 -17.27
CA LEU A 45 -53.92 -5.53 -18.42
C LEU A 45 -53.60 -6.27 -19.72
N PHE A 46 -54.65 -6.79 -20.36
CA PHE A 46 -54.68 -7.14 -21.78
C PHE A 46 -55.23 -5.92 -22.52
N ILE A 47 -54.44 -5.25 -23.35
CA ILE A 47 -54.92 -4.43 -24.48
C ILE A 47 -53.95 -4.61 -25.67
N ILE A 48 -54.39 -5.43 -26.64
CA ILE A 48 -54.34 -5.27 -28.10
C ILE A 48 -53.07 -4.61 -28.71
N VAL A 49 -52.27 -5.41 -29.43
CA VAL A 49 -51.40 -4.96 -30.53
C VAL A 49 -51.59 -5.92 -31.73
N PRO A 50 -51.65 -5.46 -32.99
CA PRO A 50 -52.22 -6.21 -34.10
C PRO A 50 -51.31 -7.29 -34.68
N GLN A 51 -51.98 -8.26 -35.29
CA GLN A 51 -51.51 -9.40 -36.05
C GLN A 51 -50.82 -8.96 -37.35
N SER A 52 -49.52 -8.64 -37.29
CA SER A 52 -48.69 -8.46 -38.49
C SER A 52 -47.21 -8.73 -38.23
N TYR A 53 -46.86 -9.85 -37.60
CA TYR A 53 -45.51 -10.41 -37.57
C TYR A 53 -45.58 -11.95 -37.38
N VAL A 54 -46.27 -12.63 -38.31
CA VAL A 54 -46.20 -14.09 -38.42
C VAL A 54 -45.96 -14.45 -39.87
N LEU A 55 -44.78 -14.09 -40.39
CA LEU A 55 -44.20 -14.65 -41.61
C LEU A 55 -42.68 -14.37 -41.60
N ALA A 56 -41.91 -15.19 -40.88
CA ALA A 56 -40.49 -15.46 -41.09
C ALA A 56 -39.96 -16.44 -40.02
N LEU A 57 -40.60 -17.62 -39.90
CA LEU A 57 -40.06 -18.75 -39.13
C LEU A 57 -40.28 -20.05 -39.93
N GLU A 58 -39.93 -20.01 -41.21
CA GLU A 58 -39.60 -21.19 -41.99
C GLU A 58 -38.19 -20.95 -42.55
N ASN A 59 -37.30 -21.92 -42.32
CA ASN A 59 -35.84 -21.90 -42.53
C ASN A 59 -34.99 -21.42 -41.34
N ILE A 60 -35.18 -22.04 -40.17
CA ILE A 60 -34.02 -22.27 -39.30
C ILE A 60 -33.25 -23.45 -39.90
N ASN A 61 -32.09 -23.12 -40.45
CA ASN A 61 -31.08 -24.07 -40.91
C ASN A 61 -30.71 -24.99 -39.74
N LEU A 62 -30.77 -26.31 -39.91
CA LEU A 62 -30.57 -27.31 -38.84
C LEU A 62 -29.17 -27.29 -38.18
N ASN A 63 -28.25 -26.46 -38.68
CA ASN A 63 -26.89 -26.33 -38.16
C ASN A 63 -26.73 -25.28 -37.04
N THR A 64 -27.77 -24.53 -36.68
CA THR A 64 -27.68 -23.46 -35.68
C THR A 64 -28.26 -23.79 -34.30
N VAL A 65 -28.83 -24.98 -34.09
CA VAL A 65 -29.31 -25.44 -32.77
C VAL A 65 -28.26 -26.26 -32.00
N THR A 66 -27.17 -26.67 -32.66
CA THR A 66 -26.07 -27.45 -32.06
C THR A 66 -25.00 -26.61 -31.35
N SER A 67 -25.09 -25.27 -31.33
CA SER A 67 -24.05 -24.39 -30.76
C SER A 67 -24.24 -24.02 -29.28
N LYS A 68 -25.20 -24.64 -28.57
CA LYS A 68 -25.34 -24.51 -27.10
C LYS A 68 -24.97 -25.75 -26.29
N MET A 69 -24.61 -26.87 -26.92
CA MET A 69 -24.40 -28.15 -26.22
C MET A 69 -23.26 -28.93 -26.89
N ASN A 70 -22.23 -29.32 -26.13
CA ASN A 70 -20.98 -29.94 -26.62
C ASN A 70 -21.14 -31.33 -27.32
N ILE A 71 -22.34 -31.77 -27.69
CA ILE A 71 -22.60 -33.04 -28.38
C ILE A 71 -22.43 -32.86 -29.89
N SER A 72 -21.62 -33.72 -30.52
CA SER A 72 -21.40 -33.70 -31.96
C SER A 72 -21.47 -35.10 -32.57
N PHE A 73 -22.07 -35.19 -33.75
CA PHE A 73 -22.18 -36.41 -34.54
C PHE A 73 -21.16 -36.33 -35.68
N ASN A 74 -20.28 -37.32 -35.79
CA ASN A 74 -19.28 -37.39 -36.86
C ASN A 74 -19.21 -38.81 -37.41
N GLY A 75 -19.71 -38.99 -38.64
CA GLY A 75 -19.89 -40.29 -39.25
C GLY A 75 -20.86 -41.15 -38.44
N THR A 76 -20.44 -42.36 -38.09
CA THR A 76 -21.20 -43.32 -37.26
C THR A 76 -20.96 -43.12 -35.76
N TYR A 77 -20.31 -42.03 -35.33
CA TYR A 77 -19.95 -41.80 -33.94
C TYR A 77 -20.62 -40.54 -33.36
N VAL A 78 -20.85 -40.57 -32.04
CA VAL A 78 -21.30 -39.41 -31.26
C VAL A 78 -20.27 -39.09 -30.16
N TYR A 79 -19.94 -37.81 -30.04
CA TYR A 79 -18.95 -37.25 -29.11
C TYR A 79 -19.61 -36.19 -28.22
N GLY A 80 -18.96 -35.81 -27.13
CA GLY A 80 -19.43 -34.77 -26.21
C GLY A 80 -20.15 -35.27 -24.97
N ILE A 81 -20.24 -36.60 -24.83
CA ILE A 81 -20.75 -37.29 -23.64
C ILE A 81 -19.61 -37.48 -22.64
N THR A 82 -19.88 -37.26 -21.35
CA THR A 82 -18.91 -37.40 -20.25
C THR A 82 -19.20 -38.64 -19.40
N GLU A 83 -18.25 -39.04 -18.55
CA GLU A 83 -18.41 -40.17 -17.60
C GLU A 83 -19.51 -39.95 -16.54
N THR A 84 -20.02 -38.72 -16.41
CA THR A 84 -21.11 -38.38 -15.49
C THR A 84 -22.46 -38.26 -16.18
N THR A 85 -22.50 -38.32 -17.52
CA THR A 85 -23.73 -38.13 -18.28
C THR A 85 -24.66 -39.32 -18.10
N THR A 86 -25.90 -39.07 -17.69
CA THR A 86 -26.95 -40.09 -17.57
C THR A 86 -27.78 -40.20 -18.85
N ALA A 87 -28.48 -41.32 -19.04
CA ALA A 87 -29.38 -41.50 -20.19
C ALA A 87 -30.53 -40.48 -20.21
N GLU A 88 -31.00 -40.03 -19.05
CA GLU A 88 -32.08 -39.04 -18.93
C GLU A 88 -31.59 -37.62 -19.27
N GLU A 89 -30.37 -37.29 -18.85
CA GLU A 89 -29.71 -36.06 -19.29
C GLU A 89 -29.47 -36.07 -20.80
N LEU A 90 -29.03 -37.20 -21.36
CA LEU A 90 -28.81 -37.31 -22.80
C LEU A 90 -30.12 -37.16 -23.61
N LYS A 91 -31.24 -37.73 -23.13
CA LYS A 91 -32.58 -37.52 -23.69
C LYS A 91 -32.97 -36.04 -23.69
N THR A 92 -32.74 -35.38 -22.56
CA THR A 92 -33.04 -33.96 -22.39
C THR A 92 -32.19 -33.10 -23.33
N LEU A 93 -30.90 -33.41 -23.45
CA LEU A 93 -29.94 -32.68 -24.29
C LEU A 93 -30.24 -32.81 -25.79
N LEU A 94 -30.71 -33.97 -26.24
CA LEU A 94 -31.02 -34.20 -27.65
C LEU A 94 -32.46 -33.78 -28.03
N ASN A 95 -33.28 -33.38 -27.05
CA ASN A 95 -34.66 -32.93 -27.22
C ASN A 95 -35.50 -33.85 -28.13
N ASN A 96 -35.34 -35.16 -27.95
CA ASN A 96 -35.94 -36.18 -28.81
C ASN A 96 -36.06 -37.53 -28.10
N GLU A 97 -36.90 -38.43 -28.64
CA GLU A 97 -36.89 -39.83 -28.22
C GLU A 97 -35.58 -40.48 -28.67
N ILE A 98 -34.80 -40.97 -27.70
CA ILE A 98 -33.60 -41.77 -27.95
C ILE A 98 -33.73 -43.14 -27.31
N ASN A 99 -33.12 -44.13 -27.96
CA ASN A 99 -32.85 -45.42 -27.36
C ASN A 99 -31.33 -45.59 -27.22
N VAL A 100 -30.86 -45.88 -26.01
CA VAL A 100 -29.44 -46.03 -25.72
C VAL A 100 -29.23 -47.27 -24.87
N ASP A 101 -28.29 -48.12 -25.28
CA ASP A 101 -28.03 -49.38 -24.59
C ASP A 101 -27.17 -49.18 -23.32
N LYS A 102 -26.12 -48.38 -23.41
CA LYS A 102 -25.21 -47.99 -22.33
C LYS A 102 -24.53 -46.65 -22.63
N ILE A 103 -24.31 -45.85 -21.60
CA ILE A 103 -23.55 -44.59 -21.71
C ILE A 103 -22.07 -44.88 -21.43
N SER A 104 -21.41 -45.44 -22.42
CA SER A 104 -19.97 -45.73 -22.38
C SER A 104 -19.39 -45.70 -23.79
N THR A 105 -18.07 -45.65 -23.91
CA THR A 105 -17.42 -45.91 -25.20
C THR A 105 -17.87 -47.27 -25.74
N GLY A 106 -18.29 -47.29 -27.01
CA GLY A 106 -18.83 -48.47 -27.68
C GLY A 106 -20.31 -48.77 -27.40
N GLY A 107 -21.02 -47.92 -26.65
CA GLY A 107 -22.49 -47.97 -26.56
C GLY A 107 -23.16 -47.52 -27.86
N GLU A 108 -24.35 -48.04 -28.14
CA GLU A 108 -25.18 -47.71 -29.29
C GLU A 108 -26.29 -46.73 -28.90
N LEU A 109 -26.36 -45.61 -29.63
CA LEU A 109 -27.38 -44.59 -29.54
C LEU A 109 -28.21 -44.59 -30.82
N ASP A 110 -29.51 -44.89 -30.72
CA ASP A 110 -30.48 -44.65 -31.79
C ASP A 110 -31.04 -43.24 -31.63
N TYR A 111 -30.79 -42.41 -32.65
CA TYR A 111 -31.25 -41.02 -32.71
C TYR A 111 -31.69 -40.71 -34.13
N ASN A 112 -32.95 -40.25 -34.30
CA ASN A 112 -33.55 -39.95 -35.60
C ASN A 112 -33.54 -41.12 -36.60
N GLY A 113 -33.62 -42.38 -36.11
CA GLY A 113 -33.64 -43.57 -36.96
C GLY A 113 -32.25 -43.97 -37.50
N ALA A 114 -31.18 -43.36 -36.98
CA ALA A 114 -29.80 -43.72 -37.26
C ALA A 114 -29.09 -44.18 -35.98
N LYS A 115 -28.23 -45.19 -36.13
CA LYS A 115 -27.43 -45.75 -35.03
C LYS A 115 -26.05 -45.11 -34.99
N TYR A 116 -25.66 -44.65 -33.81
CA TYR A 116 -24.36 -44.04 -33.54
C TYR A 116 -23.64 -44.80 -32.42
N THR A 117 -22.33 -44.94 -32.55
CA THR A 117 -21.47 -45.44 -31.47
C THR A 117 -21.00 -44.29 -30.58
N ILE A 118 -21.25 -44.39 -29.28
CA ILE A 118 -20.81 -43.42 -28.28
C ILE A 118 -19.29 -43.51 -28.11
N VAL A 119 -18.65 -42.35 -28.05
CA VAL A 119 -17.23 -42.21 -27.66
C VAL A 119 -17.14 -41.23 -26.49
N ILE A 120 -16.79 -41.74 -25.32
CA ILE A 120 -16.44 -40.94 -24.15
C ILE A 120 -14.92 -40.82 -24.10
N LYS A 121 -14.40 -39.59 -24.18
CA LYS A 121 -12.96 -39.33 -24.07
C LYS A 121 -12.45 -39.93 -22.76
N GLY A 122 -11.37 -40.70 -22.82
CA GLY A 122 -10.75 -41.30 -21.63
C GLY A 122 -11.40 -42.59 -21.10
N ASP A 123 -12.54 -43.04 -21.63
CA ASP A 123 -13.14 -44.37 -21.33
C ASP A 123 -12.75 -45.34 -22.44
N ILE A 124 -11.65 -46.07 -22.27
CA ILE A 124 -11.06 -46.97 -23.28
C ILE A 124 -11.57 -48.40 -23.08
N ASN A 125 -11.84 -48.80 -21.84
CA ASN A 125 -12.38 -50.12 -21.56
C ASN A 125 -13.90 -50.22 -21.82
N GLY A 126 -14.59 -49.09 -22.00
CA GLY A 126 -16.02 -49.03 -22.33
C GLY A 126 -16.92 -49.32 -21.15
N ASP A 127 -16.50 -49.00 -19.93
CA ASP A 127 -17.27 -49.19 -18.69
C ASP A 127 -18.01 -47.92 -18.23
N GLY A 128 -17.85 -46.81 -18.96
CA GLY A 128 -18.50 -45.52 -18.70
C GLY A 128 -17.80 -44.69 -17.62
N LYS A 129 -16.64 -45.12 -17.11
CA LYS A 129 -15.84 -44.40 -16.12
C LYS A 129 -14.41 -44.23 -16.63
N ILE A 130 -13.69 -43.26 -16.10
CA ILE A 130 -12.28 -43.07 -16.40
C ILE A 130 -11.45 -43.54 -15.22
N GLY A 131 -10.93 -44.76 -15.36
CA GLY A 131 -10.23 -45.47 -14.29
C GLY A 131 -8.74 -45.72 -14.55
N VAL A 132 -8.13 -46.46 -13.63
CA VAL A 132 -6.76 -46.96 -13.77
C VAL A 132 -6.62 -47.84 -15.01
N VAL A 133 -7.67 -48.58 -15.37
CA VAL A 133 -7.67 -49.48 -16.53
C VAL A 133 -7.48 -48.69 -17.83
N ASP A 134 -8.16 -47.56 -17.98
CA ASP A 134 -8.08 -46.68 -19.16
C ASP A 134 -6.71 -46.03 -19.32
N TYR A 135 -6.13 -45.59 -18.21
CA TYR A 135 -4.74 -45.15 -18.17
C TYR A 135 -3.79 -46.25 -18.65
N LEU A 136 -3.95 -47.48 -18.13
CA LEU A 136 -3.09 -48.61 -18.49
C LEU A 136 -3.27 -49.01 -19.97
N TYR A 137 -4.49 -49.00 -20.49
CA TYR A 137 -4.76 -49.30 -21.89
C TYR A 137 -4.11 -48.26 -22.81
N THR A 138 -4.30 -46.97 -22.54
CA THR A 138 -3.69 -45.88 -23.34
C THR A 138 -2.17 -45.93 -23.27
N LYS A 139 -1.58 -46.16 -22.09
CA LYS A 139 -0.12 -46.30 -21.93
C LYS A 139 0.42 -47.53 -22.66
N ARG A 140 -0.25 -48.67 -22.56
CA ARG A 140 0.18 -49.92 -23.22
C ARG A 140 0.07 -49.83 -24.73
N ALA A 141 -0.93 -49.13 -25.24
CA ALA A 141 -1.10 -48.83 -26.66
C ALA A 141 0.01 -47.89 -27.18
N PHE A 142 0.32 -46.81 -26.44
CA PHE A 142 1.48 -45.95 -26.71
C PHE A 142 2.80 -46.73 -26.74
N MET A 143 2.99 -47.68 -25.83
CA MET A 143 4.17 -48.56 -25.78
C MET A 143 4.17 -49.68 -26.84
N GLY A 144 3.14 -49.78 -27.68
CA GLY A 144 3.00 -50.83 -28.69
C GLY A 144 2.76 -52.24 -28.13
N THR A 145 2.35 -52.37 -26.87
CA THR A 145 2.16 -53.67 -26.19
C THR A 145 0.74 -54.22 -26.27
N ILE A 146 -0.21 -53.41 -26.75
CA ILE A 146 -1.58 -53.82 -27.12
C ILE A 146 -2.00 -53.03 -28.36
N ILE A 147 -2.95 -53.58 -29.12
CA ILE A 147 -3.60 -52.90 -30.25
C ILE A 147 -5.02 -52.56 -29.80
N LEU A 148 -5.39 -51.28 -29.90
CA LEU A 148 -6.74 -50.79 -29.60
C LEU A 148 -7.62 -50.89 -30.84
N SER A 149 -8.91 -51.19 -30.64
CA SER A 149 -9.91 -51.09 -31.71
C SER A 149 -10.11 -49.63 -32.16
N GLU A 150 -10.74 -49.42 -33.32
CA GLU A 150 -11.00 -48.07 -33.86
C GLU A 150 -11.78 -47.19 -32.87
N THR A 151 -12.82 -47.74 -32.23
CA THR A 151 -13.61 -47.03 -31.21
C THR A 151 -12.79 -46.68 -29.97
N GLN A 152 -11.90 -47.59 -29.55
CA GLN A 152 -11.00 -47.35 -28.43
C GLN A 152 -9.92 -46.31 -28.75
N LEU A 153 -9.39 -46.29 -29.98
CA LEU A 153 -8.47 -45.26 -30.44
C LEU A 153 -9.14 -43.89 -30.38
N LYS A 154 -10.42 -43.78 -30.77
CA LYS A 154 -11.19 -42.54 -30.68
C LYS A 154 -11.38 -42.03 -29.24
N ALA A 155 -11.46 -42.94 -28.25
CA ALA A 155 -11.51 -42.58 -26.83
C ALA A 155 -10.12 -42.27 -26.24
N ALA A 156 -9.06 -42.93 -26.74
CA ALA A 156 -7.70 -42.85 -26.23
C ALA A 156 -6.89 -41.65 -26.78
N CYS A 157 -7.10 -41.26 -28.04
CA CYS A 157 -6.34 -40.22 -28.73
C CYS A 157 -6.93 -38.81 -28.50
N LEU A 158 -6.74 -38.26 -27.30
CA LEU A 158 -7.30 -36.96 -26.89
C LEU A 158 -6.78 -35.79 -27.74
N GLY A 159 -5.59 -35.91 -28.32
CA GLY A 159 -5.00 -34.95 -29.26
C GLY A 159 -5.41 -35.09 -30.72
N GLY A 160 -6.30 -36.04 -31.07
CA GLY A 160 -6.73 -36.27 -32.45
C GLY A 160 -5.71 -37.00 -33.34
N THR A 161 -4.74 -37.70 -32.75
CA THR A 161 -3.71 -38.49 -33.45
C THR A 161 -4.21 -39.89 -33.84
N GLU A 162 -3.53 -40.55 -34.79
CA GLU A 162 -3.86 -41.93 -35.21
C GLU A 162 -3.63 -42.97 -34.10
N LEU A 163 -2.58 -42.78 -33.29
CA LEU A 163 -2.25 -43.61 -32.14
C LEU A 163 -2.08 -42.75 -30.87
N PRO A 164 -2.31 -43.30 -29.66
CA PRO A 164 -2.14 -42.55 -28.42
C PRO A 164 -0.69 -42.12 -28.22
N THR A 165 -0.49 -40.88 -27.76
CA THR A 165 0.82 -40.30 -27.44
C THR A 165 1.10 -40.33 -25.94
N SER A 166 2.30 -39.88 -25.55
CA SER A 166 2.62 -39.66 -24.15
C SER A 166 1.74 -38.61 -23.48
N SER A 167 1.29 -37.61 -24.24
CA SER A 167 0.37 -36.57 -23.77
C SER A 167 -0.99 -37.15 -23.38
N ASP A 168 -1.49 -38.10 -24.17
CA ASP A 168 -2.83 -38.66 -23.97
C ASP A 168 -2.92 -39.47 -22.67
N TYR A 169 -2.00 -40.42 -22.44
CA TYR A 169 -2.04 -41.20 -21.20
C TYR A 169 -1.73 -40.33 -19.96
N LEU A 170 -0.95 -39.26 -20.10
CA LEU A 170 -0.69 -38.33 -19.00
C LEU A 170 -1.93 -37.51 -18.65
N LYS A 171 -2.70 -37.03 -19.63
CA LYS A 171 -3.96 -36.33 -19.42
C LYS A 171 -5.00 -37.22 -18.73
N ILE A 172 -5.13 -38.47 -19.17
CA ILE A 172 -5.99 -39.47 -18.52
C ILE A 172 -5.54 -39.72 -17.07
N LYS A 173 -4.23 -39.91 -16.83
CA LYS A 173 -3.70 -40.05 -15.47
C LYS A 173 -4.01 -38.84 -14.60
N ARG A 174 -3.82 -37.63 -15.12
CA ARG A 174 -4.06 -36.38 -14.39
C ARG A 174 -5.54 -36.19 -14.06
N HIS A 175 -6.43 -36.65 -14.92
CA HIS A 175 -7.87 -36.68 -14.68
C HIS A 175 -8.27 -37.64 -13.59
N LEU A 176 -7.73 -38.86 -13.63
CA LEU A 176 -7.92 -39.86 -12.57
C LEU A 176 -7.50 -39.34 -11.18
N ILE A 177 -6.45 -38.51 -11.09
CA ILE A 177 -5.97 -37.95 -9.82
C ILE A 177 -6.52 -36.53 -9.51
N GLY A 178 -7.48 -36.04 -10.30
CA GLY A 178 -8.15 -34.75 -10.07
C GLY A 178 -7.32 -33.49 -10.36
N THR A 179 -6.18 -33.61 -11.05
CA THR A 179 -5.28 -32.48 -11.39
C THR A 179 -5.49 -31.93 -12.81
N TYR A 180 -6.46 -32.48 -13.54
CA TYR A 180 -6.83 -32.08 -14.90
C TYR A 180 -8.26 -32.56 -15.20
N ASN A 181 -9.02 -31.84 -16.02
CA ASN A 181 -10.33 -32.33 -16.48
C ASN A 181 -10.28 -32.50 -18.00
N ILE A 182 -10.34 -33.74 -18.51
CA ILE A 182 -10.26 -34.00 -19.96
C ILE A 182 -11.49 -33.54 -20.75
N PHE A 183 -12.61 -33.27 -20.07
CA PHE A 183 -13.84 -32.76 -20.67
C PHE A 183 -13.89 -31.23 -20.71
N ASN A 184 -13.12 -30.57 -19.84
CA ASN A 184 -12.81 -29.16 -19.99
C ASN A 184 -11.60 -29.09 -20.93
N SER A 185 -11.84 -28.97 -22.23
CA SER A 185 -10.82 -28.41 -23.10
C SER A 185 -10.61 -26.95 -22.68
N THR A 186 -9.78 -26.70 -21.68
CA THR A 186 -9.04 -25.46 -21.72
C THR A 186 -8.22 -25.60 -23.00
N GLU A 187 -8.55 -24.83 -24.02
CA GLU A 187 -7.53 -24.37 -24.96
C GLU A 187 -6.29 -24.05 -24.12
N SER A 188 -5.10 -24.43 -24.58
CA SER A 188 -3.89 -23.95 -23.93
C SER A 188 -4.01 -22.44 -23.79
N LYS A 189 -4.14 -21.98 -22.54
CA LYS A 189 -4.25 -20.57 -22.18
C LYS A 189 -3.09 -19.85 -22.86
N HIS A 190 -3.40 -18.92 -23.75
CA HIS A 190 -2.43 -18.19 -24.57
C HIS A 190 -2.67 -16.69 -24.43
N ILE A 191 -1.62 -15.91 -24.65
CA ILE A 191 -1.68 -14.44 -24.52
C ILE A 191 -2.58 -13.88 -25.62
N VAL A 192 -3.47 -12.97 -25.25
CA VAL A 192 -4.41 -12.26 -26.15
C VAL A 192 -4.28 -10.74 -26.07
N VAL A 193 -3.66 -10.23 -24.99
CA VAL A 193 -3.23 -8.83 -24.87
C VAL A 193 -1.90 -8.81 -24.13
N ARG A 194 -0.96 -8.00 -24.61
CA ARG A 194 0.23 -7.60 -23.85
C ARG A 194 0.36 -6.09 -23.84
N PHE A 195 0.63 -5.50 -22.69
CA PHE A 195 0.90 -4.07 -22.59
C PHE A 195 2.02 -3.76 -21.59
N ALA A 196 2.66 -2.61 -21.75
CA ALA A 196 3.56 -2.05 -20.77
C ALA A 196 2.80 -1.00 -19.94
N ALA A 197 2.92 -1.03 -18.61
CA ALA A 197 2.33 -0.04 -17.72
C ALA A 197 3.42 0.64 -16.89
N MET A 198 3.58 1.95 -17.10
CA MET A 198 4.61 2.79 -16.48
C MET A 198 4.04 4.14 -16.02
N SER A 199 4.81 4.90 -15.26
CA SER A 199 4.44 6.23 -14.78
C SER A 199 5.68 7.06 -14.43
N ASP A 200 5.48 8.35 -14.14
CA ASP A 200 6.45 9.24 -13.50
C ASP A 200 7.79 9.23 -14.27
N ILE A 201 7.71 9.65 -15.54
CA ILE A 201 8.84 9.72 -16.48
C ILE A 201 9.61 11.03 -16.30
N HIS A 202 8.93 12.14 -16.01
CA HIS A 202 9.53 13.46 -15.72
C HIS A 202 10.51 14.00 -16.76
N LEU A 203 10.10 14.06 -18.03
CA LEU A 203 10.92 14.69 -19.08
C LEU A 203 11.04 16.22 -18.86
N ASN A 204 12.24 16.75 -19.06
CA ASN A 204 12.58 18.19 -18.96
C ASN A 204 12.79 18.85 -20.35
N GLY A 205 12.55 18.09 -21.43
CA GLY A 205 12.64 18.54 -22.82
C GLY A 205 14.02 18.37 -23.47
N LEU A 206 15.04 17.90 -22.73
CA LEU A 206 16.38 17.68 -23.27
C LEU A 206 16.61 16.19 -23.60
N SER A 207 17.04 15.90 -24.82
CA SER A 207 17.37 14.53 -25.26
C SER A 207 18.60 13.92 -24.56
N THR A 208 19.37 14.75 -23.84
CA THR A 208 20.51 14.35 -23.00
C THR A 208 20.11 13.98 -21.58
N GLN A 209 18.85 14.20 -21.19
CA GLN A 209 18.34 13.84 -19.87
C GLN A 209 18.35 12.32 -19.68
N THR A 210 18.66 11.88 -18.46
CA THR A 210 18.64 10.45 -18.09
C THR A 210 17.25 9.82 -18.31
N GLU A 211 16.19 10.50 -17.86
CA GLU A 211 14.80 10.08 -18.04
C GLU A 211 14.40 9.94 -19.51
N TYR A 212 14.86 10.85 -20.38
CA TYR A 212 14.65 10.74 -21.83
C TYR A 212 15.26 9.45 -22.37
N LYS A 213 16.51 9.15 -21.99
CA LYS A 213 17.18 7.92 -22.40
C LYS A 213 16.54 6.66 -21.82
N ARG A 214 16.01 6.74 -20.61
CA ARG A 214 15.25 5.63 -20.01
C ARG A 214 13.95 5.37 -20.75
N PHE A 215 13.21 6.42 -21.11
CA PHE A 215 11.99 6.23 -21.87
C PHE A 215 12.27 5.64 -23.25
N GLU A 216 13.30 6.12 -23.96
CA GLU A 216 13.79 5.48 -25.20
C GLU A 216 14.11 3.99 -24.99
N GLN A 217 14.84 3.68 -23.92
CA GLN A 217 15.23 2.31 -23.58
C GLN A 217 14.03 1.42 -23.25
N ALA A 218 12.99 1.94 -22.60
CA ALA A 218 11.76 1.20 -22.30
C ALA A 218 11.02 0.82 -23.58
N LEU A 219 10.93 1.73 -24.56
CA LEU A 219 10.31 1.45 -25.86
C LEU A 219 11.17 0.48 -26.70
N ASP A 220 12.49 0.62 -26.68
CA ASP A 220 13.40 -0.35 -27.32
C ASP A 220 13.27 -1.76 -26.70
N PHE A 221 13.08 -1.83 -25.38
CA PHE A 221 12.78 -3.09 -24.71
C PHE A 221 11.45 -3.69 -25.19
N MET A 222 10.38 -2.90 -25.32
CA MET A 222 9.10 -3.42 -25.80
C MET A 222 9.24 -4.09 -27.18
N ASN A 223 9.95 -3.43 -28.11
CA ASN A 223 10.20 -3.97 -29.45
C ASN A 223 11.00 -5.28 -29.41
N SER A 224 12.14 -5.28 -28.70
CA SER A 224 13.00 -6.48 -28.61
C SER A 224 12.37 -7.63 -27.82
N TYR A 225 11.61 -7.35 -26.76
CA TYR A 225 10.85 -8.36 -26.04
C TYR A 225 9.82 -8.99 -26.96
N SER A 226 9.00 -8.20 -27.64
CA SER A 226 8.03 -8.70 -28.64
C SER A 226 8.65 -9.62 -29.69
N GLU A 227 9.81 -9.25 -30.25
CA GLU A 227 10.52 -10.08 -31.23
C GLU A 227 10.92 -11.45 -30.66
N SER A 228 11.26 -11.52 -29.38
CA SER A 228 11.69 -12.75 -28.69
C SER A 228 10.55 -13.69 -28.26
N GLN A 229 9.31 -13.21 -28.21
CA GLN A 229 8.16 -13.95 -27.65
C GLN A 229 7.29 -14.58 -28.75
N ASP A 230 6.49 -15.60 -28.44
CA ASP A 230 5.56 -16.18 -29.42
C ASP A 230 4.43 -15.19 -29.79
N TYR A 231 3.88 -14.52 -28.78
CA TYR A 231 2.99 -13.39 -28.99
C TYR A 231 3.82 -12.14 -29.35
N LYS A 232 3.67 -11.64 -30.59
CA LYS A 232 4.59 -10.63 -31.16
C LYS A 232 4.20 -9.18 -30.88
N ASN A 233 3.06 -8.92 -30.26
CA ASN A 233 2.58 -7.55 -30.08
C ASN A 233 2.75 -7.08 -28.64
N PHE A 234 3.07 -5.80 -28.48
CA PHE A 234 2.57 -4.99 -27.37
C PHE A 234 1.36 -4.24 -27.91
N ASP A 235 0.16 -4.62 -27.48
CA ASP A 235 -1.09 -4.05 -27.95
C ASP A 235 -1.35 -2.66 -27.37
N ALA A 236 -0.77 -2.33 -26.21
CA ALA A 236 -0.86 -0.99 -25.63
C ALA A 236 0.41 -0.55 -24.89
N LEU A 237 0.62 0.77 -24.85
CA LEU A 237 1.48 1.46 -23.90
C LEU A 237 0.60 2.28 -22.96
N VAL A 238 0.62 1.90 -21.68
CA VAL A 238 -0.06 2.59 -20.59
C VAL A 238 0.93 3.51 -19.87
N VAL A 239 0.62 4.80 -19.80
CA VAL A 239 1.40 5.76 -19.01
C VAL A 239 0.49 6.50 -18.03
N ALA A 240 0.64 6.19 -16.75
CA ALA A 240 -0.22 6.66 -15.65
C ALA A 240 0.18 8.06 -15.12
N GLY A 241 0.47 9.01 -16.02
CA GLY A 241 0.77 10.41 -15.68
C GLY A 241 2.23 10.75 -15.39
N ASP A 242 2.48 12.04 -15.20
CA ASP A 242 3.79 12.65 -14.93
C ASP A 242 4.84 12.27 -15.99
N MET A 243 4.45 12.42 -17.26
CA MET A 243 5.34 12.27 -18.42
C MET A 243 6.37 13.39 -18.49
N THR A 244 5.98 14.57 -18.01
CA THR A 244 6.75 15.81 -18.03
C THR A 244 7.08 16.27 -16.62
N ASN A 245 8.07 17.14 -16.46
CA ASN A 245 8.43 17.67 -15.15
C ASN A 245 7.61 18.91 -14.76
N TYR A 246 7.16 19.69 -15.75
CA TYR A 246 6.39 20.92 -15.54
C TYR A 246 5.25 21.11 -16.54
N GLY A 247 5.00 20.18 -17.46
CA GLY A 247 3.96 20.34 -18.48
C GLY A 247 4.29 21.37 -19.55
N TYR A 248 5.56 21.80 -19.64
CA TYR A 248 5.96 22.76 -20.65
C TYR A 248 5.89 22.15 -22.05
N GLN A 249 5.57 22.98 -23.06
CA GLN A 249 5.43 22.52 -24.45
C GLN A 249 6.65 21.74 -24.95
N LYS A 250 7.87 22.19 -24.64
CA LYS A 250 9.10 21.48 -25.01
C LYS A 250 9.22 20.08 -24.39
N GLU A 251 8.69 19.89 -23.18
CA GLU A 251 8.75 18.62 -22.44
C GLU A 251 7.76 17.64 -23.03
N LEU A 252 6.54 18.10 -23.31
CA LEU A 252 5.53 17.30 -23.97
C LEU A 252 5.91 16.94 -25.41
N GLN A 253 6.53 17.88 -26.15
CA GLN A 253 7.08 17.62 -27.48
C GLN A 253 8.22 16.60 -27.45
N ALA A 254 9.08 16.63 -26.43
CA ALA A 254 10.10 15.62 -26.24
C ALA A 254 9.48 14.23 -25.98
N PHE A 255 8.43 14.14 -25.15
CA PHE A 255 7.69 12.89 -24.96
C PHE A 255 7.10 12.37 -26.28
N ALA A 256 6.38 13.23 -27.02
CA ALA A 256 5.81 12.90 -28.33
C ALA A 256 6.88 12.40 -29.31
N THR A 257 8.02 13.08 -29.36
CA THR A 257 9.15 12.72 -30.22
C THR A 257 9.69 11.32 -29.92
N VAL A 258 9.80 10.94 -28.64
CA VAL A 258 10.25 9.58 -28.29
C VAL A 258 9.20 8.55 -28.70
N VAL A 259 7.91 8.82 -28.44
CA VAL A 259 6.81 7.94 -28.83
C VAL A 259 6.78 7.74 -30.35
N ASP A 260 6.75 8.82 -31.13
CA ASP A 260 6.61 8.75 -32.59
C ASP A 260 7.82 8.10 -33.28
N ASN A 261 9.01 8.17 -32.67
CA ASN A 261 10.21 7.56 -33.22
C ASN A 261 10.41 6.08 -32.86
N LYS A 262 9.84 5.61 -31.74
CA LYS A 262 10.20 4.30 -31.16
C LYS A 262 9.02 3.38 -30.85
N LEU A 263 7.83 3.92 -30.61
CA LEU A 263 6.65 3.11 -30.36
C LEU A 263 6.16 2.52 -31.69
N SER A 264 5.78 1.23 -31.67
CA SER A 264 5.21 0.59 -32.86
C SER A 264 3.85 1.19 -33.22
N ASP A 265 3.56 1.34 -34.53
CA ASP A 265 2.27 1.80 -35.02
C ASP A 265 1.10 0.88 -34.62
N SER A 266 1.37 -0.40 -34.31
CA SER A 266 0.37 -1.35 -33.83
C SER A 266 0.09 -1.26 -32.33
N THR A 267 0.83 -0.43 -31.59
CA THR A 267 0.67 -0.26 -30.14
C THR A 267 -0.24 0.93 -29.83
N GLU A 268 -1.37 0.67 -29.19
CA GLU A 268 -2.30 1.71 -28.78
C GLU A 268 -1.76 2.58 -27.64
N LYS A 269 -1.99 3.90 -27.72
CA LYS A 269 -1.59 4.88 -26.71
C LYS A 269 -2.70 5.02 -25.65
N VAL A 270 -2.41 4.66 -24.39
CA VAL A 270 -3.33 4.82 -23.24
C VAL A 270 -2.64 5.71 -22.20
N PHE A 271 -2.71 7.02 -22.42
CA PHE A 271 -2.02 8.01 -21.62
C PHE A 271 -3.01 8.83 -20.81
N VAL A 272 -2.67 9.13 -19.56
CA VAL A 272 -3.44 10.04 -18.71
C VAL A 272 -2.53 11.15 -18.19
N MET A 273 -3.06 12.35 -17.98
CA MET A 273 -2.33 13.48 -17.41
C MET A 273 -2.19 13.29 -15.90
N GLY A 274 -0.96 13.43 -15.42
CA GLY A 274 -0.62 13.60 -14.01
C GLY A 274 -0.63 15.06 -13.60
N ASN A 275 -0.22 15.33 -12.36
CA ASN A 275 -0.24 16.70 -11.87
C ASN A 275 0.88 17.55 -12.47
N HIS A 276 2.01 16.95 -12.86
CA HIS A 276 3.12 17.70 -13.44
C HIS A 276 2.80 18.29 -14.80
N GLU A 277 1.89 17.66 -15.57
CA GLU A 277 1.40 18.20 -16.85
C GLU A 277 0.70 19.57 -16.70
N TYR A 278 0.32 19.98 -15.50
CA TYR A 278 -0.35 21.26 -15.21
C TYR A 278 0.56 22.34 -14.61
N ASN A 279 1.77 22.01 -14.16
CA ASN A 279 2.57 22.93 -13.33
C ASN A 279 2.96 24.24 -14.04
N GLY A 280 3.13 24.20 -15.37
CA GLY A 280 3.60 25.34 -16.15
C GLY A 280 2.51 26.27 -16.68
N TYR A 281 1.24 25.85 -16.67
CA TYR A 281 0.16 26.53 -17.38
C TYR A 281 -1.21 26.42 -16.68
N SER A 282 -2.20 27.18 -17.15
CA SER A 282 -3.59 26.98 -16.71
C SER A 282 -4.13 25.63 -17.18
N SER A 283 -5.07 25.06 -16.42
CA SER A 283 -5.64 23.73 -16.74
C SER A 283 -6.21 23.64 -18.15
N ALA A 284 -6.93 24.67 -18.61
CA ALA A 284 -7.50 24.69 -19.95
C ALA A 284 -6.41 24.66 -21.04
N TYR A 285 -5.32 25.42 -20.85
CA TYR A 285 -4.21 25.45 -21.80
C TYR A 285 -3.42 24.14 -21.78
N ALA A 286 -3.09 23.60 -20.61
CA ALA A 286 -2.39 22.33 -20.48
C ALA A 286 -3.15 21.19 -21.17
N GLN A 287 -4.47 21.11 -21.00
CA GLN A 287 -5.32 20.13 -21.68
C GLN A 287 -5.34 20.32 -23.21
N SER A 288 -5.39 21.56 -23.68
CA SER A 288 -5.37 21.86 -25.12
C SER A 288 -4.01 21.53 -25.74
N LEU A 289 -2.92 21.81 -25.03
CA LEU A 289 -1.56 21.50 -25.42
C LEU A 289 -1.33 19.99 -25.47
N TRP A 290 -1.87 19.25 -24.49
CA TRP A 290 -1.89 17.78 -24.47
C TRP A 290 -2.49 17.20 -25.75
N GLU A 291 -3.75 17.56 -26.04
CA GLU A 291 -4.50 16.98 -27.16
C GLU A 291 -3.87 17.36 -28.51
N SER A 292 -3.37 18.59 -28.64
CA SER A 292 -2.72 19.06 -29.88
C SER A 292 -1.32 18.49 -30.10
N THR A 293 -0.57 18.16 -29.04
CA THR A 293 0.81 17.65 -29.18
C THR A 293 0.85 16.14 -29.30
N LEU A 294 0.04 15.41 -28.53
CA LEU A 294 0.08 13.94 -28.51
C LEU A 294 -0.93 13.29 -29.44
N GLY A 295 -1.95 14.04 -29.90
CA GLY A 295 -3.03 13.49 -30.71
C GLY A 295 -3.92 12.48 -29.96
N VAL A 296 -3.86 12.47 -28.63
CA VAL A 296 -4.69 11.60 -27.77
C VAL A 296 -5.58 12.45 -26.88
N SER A 297 -6.80 11.97 -26.61
CA SER A 297 -7.68 12.62 -25.63
C SER A 297 -7.13 12.44 -24.22
N LYS A 298 -7.34 13.43 -23.35
CA LYS A 298 -7.00 13.33 -21.92
C LYS A 298 -7.79 12.23 -21.20
N ASN A 299 -9.03 11.95 -21.62
CA ASN A 299 -9.83 10.86 -21.06
C ASN A 299 -10.13 9.88 -22.19
N THR A 300 -9.94 8.59 -21.94
CA THR A 300 -9.98 7.57 -22.99
C THR A 300 -10.83 6.40 -22.54
N HIS A 301 -11.67 5.90 -23.44
CA HIS A 301 -12.24 4.55 -23.35
C HIS A 301 -11.95 3.82 -24.66
N LYS A 302 -11.06 2.84 -24.62
CA LYS A 302 -10.65 2.02 -25.78
C LYS A 302 -10.98 0.56 -25.54
N LYS A 303 -11.36 -0.13 -26.61
CA LYS A 303 -11.49 -1.59 -26.63
C LYS A 303 -10.33 -2.17 -27.43
N ILE A 304 -9.42 -2.88 -26.77
CA ILE A 304 -8.21 -3.45 -27.36
C ILE A 304 -8.32 -4.98 -27.25
N ASN A 305 -8.36 -5.66 -28.40
CA ASN A 305 -8.59 -7.11 -28.52
C ASN A 305 -9.74 -7.65 -27.64
N GLY A 306 -10.81 -6.86 -27.50
CA GLY A 306 -11.99 -7.23 -26.71
C GLY A 306 -11.87 -7.01 -25.20
N PHE A 307 -10.89 -6.24 -24.74
CA PHE A 307 -10.72 -5.78 -23.35
C PHE A 307 -10.84 -4.27 -23.27
N HIS A 308 -11.42 -3.77 -22.17
CA HIS A 308 -11.69 -2.36 -21.98
C HIS A 308 -10.54 -1.68 -21.22
N PHE A 309 -10.05 -0.56 -21.77
CA PHE A 309 -9.05 0.32 -21.18
C PHE A 309 -9.67 1.70 -21.00
N ILE A 310 -9.79 2.14 -19.76
CA ILE A 310 -10.41 3.41 -19.37
C ILE A 310 -9.37 4.28 -18.66
N GLY A 311 -8.91 5.32 -19.33
CA GLY A 311 -7.95 6.29 -18.79
C GLY A 311 -8.64 7.57 -18.35
N VAL A 312 -8.36 8.00 -17.12
CA VAL A 312 -8.93 9.21 -16.50
C VAL A 312 -7.80 10.16 -16.08
N SER A 313 -7.72 11.29 -16.76
CA SER A 313 -6.81 12.39 -16.39
C SER A 313 -7.34 13.21 -15.23
N LEU A 314 -6.44 13.78 -14.43
CA LEU A 314 -6.81 14.87 -13.54
C LEU A 314 -7.39 16.04 -14.35
N GLY A 315 -8.29 16.83 -13.76
CA GLY A 315 -8.79 18.06 -14.35
C GLY A 315 -7.85 19.25 -14.13
N ASN A 316 -7.03 19.14 -13.07
CA ASN A 316 -5.99 20.08 -12.67
C ASN A 316 -4.88 19.30 -11.94
N THR A 317 -4.19 19.89 -10.96
CA THR A 317 -3.14 19.18 -10.19
C THR A 317 -3.67 18.14 -9.19
N THR A 318 -4.99 18.08 -8.92
CA THR A 318 -5.56 17.22 -7.85
C THR A 318 -6.97 16.66 -8.10
N ASP A 319 -7.74 17.24 -9.02
CA ASP A 319 -9.18 16.99 -9.12
C ASP A 319 -9.58 15.91 -10.14
N TYR A 320 -10.47 15.02 -9.74
CA TYR A 320 -11.20 14.05 -10.56
C TYR A 320 -12.73 14.24 -10.49
N THR A 321 -13.25 15.15 -9.66
CA THR A 321 -14.70 15.28 -9.47
C THR A 321 -15.44 15.59 -10.78
N TYR A 322 -14.81 16.35 -11.68
CA TYR A 322 -15.36 16.74 -12.98
C TYR A 322 -15.71 15.57 -13.91
N ILE A 323 -15.10 14.39 -13.73
CA ILE A 323 -15.20 13.26 -14.67
C ILE A 323 -15.92 12.03 -14.08
N THR A 324 -16.31 12.11 -12.81
CA THR A 324 -16.96 11.02 -12.06
C THR A 324 -18.17 10.41 -12.76
N SER A 325 -19.11 11.23 -13.25
CA SER A 325 -20.31 10.73 -13.95
C SER A 325 -19.96 9.99 -15.24
N TRP A 326 -19.01 10.53 -16.02
CA TRP A 326 -18.58 9.90 -17.26
C TRP A 326 -17.90 8.55 -16.99
N LEU A 327 -17.02 8.48 -15.97
CA LEU A 327 -16.37 7.25 -15.58
C LEU A 327 -17.38 6.17 -15.17
N ASP A 328 -18.40 6.54 -14.39
CA ASP A 328 -19.44 5.61 -13.96
C ASP A 328 -20.22 5.03 -15.16
N GLU A 329 -20.57 5.88 -16.14
CA GLU A 329 -21.23 5.46 -17.38
C GLU A 329 -20.35 4.54 -18.23
N GLU A 330 -19.06 4.86 -18.40
CA GLU A 330 -18.15 4.04 -19.22
C GLU A 330 -17.83 2.70 -18.56
N LEU A 331 -17.71 2.66 -17.23
CA LEU A 331 -17.57 1.41 -16.48
C LEU A 331 -18.81 0.53 -16.59
N ALA A 332 -20.02 1.13 -16.51
CA ALA A 332 -21.26 0.39 -16.71
C ALA A 332 -21.35 -0.24 -18.11
N LYS A 333 -20.91 0.49 -19.15
CA LYS A 333 -20.83 -0.02 -20.52
C LYS A 333 -19.83 -1.17 -20.62
N ALA A 334 -18.62 -1.01 -20.08
CA ALA A 334 -17.58 -2.02 -20.11
C ALA A 334 -17.99 -3.31 -19.37
N ALA A 335 -18.56 -3.18 -18.17
CA ALA A 335 -19.06 -4.31 -17.38
C ALA A 335 -20.23 -5.02 -18.07
N SER A 336 -21.09 -4.30 -18.78
CA SER A 336 -22.18 -4.91 -19.54
C SER A 336 -21.70 -5.61 -20.82
N ASP A 337 -20.67 -5.09 -21.49
CA ASP A 337 -20.14 -5.68 -22.73
C ASP A 337 -19.29 -6.92 -22.47
N ALA A 338 -18.48 -6.90 -21.40
CA ALA A 338 -17.55 -7.97 -21.06
C ALA A 338 -17.61 -8.33 -19.56
N PRO A 339 -18.73 -8.90 -19.08
CA PRO A 339 -18.98 -9.12 -17.65
C PRO A 339 -17.98 -10.07 -16.98
N ASP A 340 -17.36 -10.97 -17.74
CA ASP A 340 -16.43 -11.97 -17.23
C ASP A 340 -14.95 -11.62 -17.45
N LYS A 341 -14.65 -10.41 -17.95
CA LYS A 341 -13.29 -9.98 -18.31
C LYS A 341 -12.79 -8.83 -17.41
N PRO A 342 -11.46 -8.70 -17.23
CA PRO A 342 -10.91 -7.54 -16.54
C PRO A 342 -11.22 -6.25 -17.30
N ILE A 343 -11.49 -5.19 -16.54
CA ILE A 343 -11.57 -3.81 -17.04
C ILE A 343 -10.34 -3.08 -16.53
N PHE A 344 -9.47 -2.62 -17.43
CA PHE A 344 -8.27 -1.89 -17.06
C PHE A 344 -8.60 -0.41 -16.87
N VAL A 345 -8.38 0.10 -15.67
CA VAL A 345 -8.59 1.51 -15.32
C VAL A 345 -7.25 2.16 -15.02
N ILE A 346 -7.05 3.37 -15.53
CA ILE A 346 -5.79 4.09 -15.42
C ILE A 346 -6.07 5.51 -14.92
N GLN A 347 -5.41 5.90 -13.85
CA GLN A 347 -5.39 7.28 -13.36
C GLN A 347 -4.07 7.59 -12.68
N HIS A 348 -3.69 8.85 -12.60
CA HIS A 348 -2.41 9.22 -12.00
C HIS A 348 -2.34 8.99 -10.49
N LYS A 349 -3.29 9.50 -9.69
CA LYS A 349 -3.23 9.33 -8.23
C LYS A 349 -3.82 8.00 -7.80
N GLN A 350 -3.10 7.30 -6.93
CA GLN A 350 -3.53 6.01 -6.38
C GLN A 350 -4.81 6.16 -5.55
N ILE A 351 -5.60 5.11 -5.41
CA ILE A 351 -6.75 5.12 -4.50
C ILE A 351 -6.25 5.00 -3.06
N THR A 352 -6.61 5.94 -2.19
CA THR A 352 -6.11 5.99 -0.81
C THR A 352 -6.43 4.71 -0.05
N GLY A 353 -5.42 4.14 0.62
CA GLY A 353 -5.55 2.95 1.48
C GLY A 353 -5.54 1.63 0.72
N THR A 354 -5.03 1.60 -0.51
CA THR A 354 -5.02 0.37 -1.34
C THR A 354 -3.60 -0.16 -1.56
N VAL A 355 -2.75 0.58 -2.27
CA VAL A 355 -1.36 0.19 -2.56
C VAL A 355 -0.34 1.05 -1.83
N TYR A 356 0.89 0.56 -1.79
CA TYR A 356 2.01 1.22 -1.14
C TYR A 356 2.17 2.70 -1.54
N GLY A 357 2.12 3.59 -0.55
CA GLY A 357 2.26 5.04 -0.71
C GLY A 357 0.93 5.78 -0.91
N SER A 358 -0.17 5.06 -1.15
CA SER A 358 -1.50 5.65 -1.34
C SER A 358 -2.05 6.37 -0.11
N GLU A 359 -1.53 6.07 1.09
CA GLU A 359 -1.95 6.66 2.37
C GLU A 359 -1.62 8.15 2.46
N THR A 360 -0.54 8.58 1.79
CA THR A 360 -0.06 9.97 1.84
C THR A 360 -0.18 10.70 0.50
N ARG A 361 -0.35 9.96 -0.60
CA ARG A 361 -0.34 10.50 -1.97
C ARG A 361 -1.60 10.14 -2.77
N GLY A 362 -2.53 9.37 -2.22
CA GLY A 362 -3.71 8.92 -2.94
C GLY A 362 -4.83 9.95 -3.08
N THR A 363 -5.93 9.51 -3.69
CA THR A 363 -7.20 10.22 -3.83
C THR A 363 -8.35 9.32 -3.39
N THR A 364 -9.42 9.93 -2.87
CA THR A 364 -10.66 9.23 -2.51
C THR A 364 -11.77 9.46 -3.55
N GLN A 365 -11.58 10.36 -4.51
CA GLN A 365 -12.65 10.90 -5.37
C GLN A 365 -13.24 9.88 -6.36
N LEU A 366 -12.50 8.82 -6.69
CA LEU A 366 -12.93 7.77 -7.61
C LEU A 366 -13.41 6.50 -6.89
N THR A 367 -13.11 6.37 -5.59
CA THR A 367 -13.30 5.13 -4.81
C THR A 367 -14.72 4.57 -4.91
N SER A 368 -15.73 5.41 -4.73
CA SER A 368 -17.13 4.97 -4.72
C SER A 368 -17.61 4.45 -6.08
N ILE A 369 -17.00 4.90 -7.18
CA ILE A 369 -17.31 4.47 -8.53
C ILE A 369 -16.60 3.14 -8.82
N LEU A 370 -15.31 3.05 -8.51
CA LEU A 370 -14.51 1.85 -8.75
C LEU A 370 -15.02 0.66 -7.90
N ASN A 371 -15.44 0.90 -6.66
CA ASN A 371 -15.99 -0.12 -5.76
C ASN A 371 -17.24 -0.84 -6.30
N LYS A 372 -17.88 -0.34 -7.36
CA LYS A 372 -19.05 -1.00 -7.97
C LYS A 372 -18.67 -2.24 -8.78
N TYR A 373 -17.41 -2.38 -9.21
CA TYR A 373 -17.01 -3.37 -10.20
C TYR A 373 -15.77 -4.16 -9.75
N PRO A 374 -15.91 -5.40 -9.28
CA PRO A 374 -14.77 -6.18 -8.79
C PRO A 374 -13.76 -6.54 -9.88
N GLN A 375 -14.21 -6.58 -11.14
CA GLN A 375 -13.38 -6.89 -12.31
C GLN A 375 -12.41 -5.79 -12.73
N ILE A 376 -12.39 -4.65 -12.02
CA ILE A 376 -11.44 -3.57 -12.27
C ILE A 376 -10.02 -4.02 -11.91
N VAL A 377 -9.10 -3.71 -12.81
CA VAL A 377 -7.65 -3.77 -12.60
C VAL A 377 -7.10 -2.36 -12.81
N ASP A 378 -6.79 -1.72 -11.71
CA ASP A 378 -6.47 -0.29 -11.60
C ASP A 378 -4.96 -0.05 -11.60
N PHE A 379 -4.49 0.86 -12.44
CA PHE A 379 -3.08 1.26 -12.56
C PHE A 379 -2.91 2.73 -12.23
N SER A 380 -1.98 3.03 -11.33
CA SER A 380 -1.71 4.40 -10.88
C SER A 380 -0.22 4.71 -10.62
N GLY A 381 0.12 5.99 -10.51
CA GLY A 381 1.48 6.51 -10.38
C GLY A 381 1.66 7.42 -9.15
N HIS A 382 2.30 8.58 -9.35
CA HIS A 382 2.39 9.73 -8.44
C HIS A 382 3.28 9.58 -7.21
N SER A 383 3.31 8.39 -6.60
CA SER A 383 4.09 8.16 -5.38
C SER A 383 5.58 8.01 -5.64
N HIS A 384 5.97 7.56 -6.84
CA HIS A 384 7.31 7.04 -7.16
C HIS A 384 7.72 5.80 -6.34
N PHE A 385 6.78 5.09 -5.74
CA PHE A 385 7.09 3.93 -4.90
C PHE A 385 7.41 2.72 -5.80
N PRO A 386 8.32 1.82 -5.36
CA PRO A 386 8.79 0.72 -6.18
C PRO A 386 7.69 -0.33 -6.41
N ILE A 387 7.72 -1.02 -7.54
CA ILE A 387 6.71 -2.02 -7.91
C ILE A 387 6.99 -3.40 -7.31
N ASN A 388 8.21 -3.60 -6.79
CA ASN A 388 8.69 -4.88 -6.27
C ASN A 388 8.48 -5.05 -4.76
N ASP A 389 7.72 -4.17 -4.10
CA ASP A 389 7.23 -4.38 -2.74
C ASP A 389 5.92 -5.18 -2.78
N PRO A 390 5.69 -6.15 -1.86
CA PRO A 390 4.45 -6.92 -1.82
C PRO A 390 3.18 -6.08 -1.62
N ARG A 391 3.28 -4.85 -1.09
CA ARG A 391 2.18 -3.88 -0.93
C ARG A 391 1.89 -3.08 -2.20
N SER A 392 2.68 -3.23 -3.26
CA SER A 392 2.48 -2.52 -4.54
C SER A 392 1.33 -3.09 -5.38
N ILE A 393 0.69 -4.16 -4.89
CA ILE A 393 -0.57 -4.71 -5.37
C ILE A 393 -1.51 -4.95 -4.19
N ASN A 394 -2.79 -4.63 -4.35
CA ASN A 394 -3.82 -4.90 -3.37
C ASN A 394 -5.11 -5.39 -4.06
N GLN A 395 -5.83 -6.26 -3.36
CA GLN A 395 -7.13 -6.76 -3.74
C GLN A 395 -8.07 -6.69 -2.55
N ASP A 396 -8.96 -5.71 -2.53
CA ASP A 396 -10.08 -5.64 -1.58
C ASP A 396 -11.39 -5.88 -2.33
N ILE A 397 -11.99 -4.80 -2.87
CA ILE A 397 -13.18 -4.89 -3.72
C ILE A 397 -12.79 -5.17 -5.18
N PHE A 398 -11.71 -4.56 -5.65
CA PHE A 398 -11.12 -4.72 -6.98
C PHE A 398 -9.59 -4.74 -6.86
N THR A 399 -8.87 -4.91 -7.97
CA THR A 399 -7.40 -4.99 -7.95
C THR A 399 -6.77 -3.62 -8.24
N THR A 400 -5.80 -3.20 -7.44
CA THR A 400 -5.02 -1.96 -7.62
C THR A 400 -3.53 -2.24 -7.69
N LEU A 401 -2.81 -1.50 -8.55
CA LEU A 401 -1.37 -1.56 -8.73
C LEU A 401 -0.76 -0.15 -8.84
N VAL A 402 0.45 0.01 -8.30
CA VAL A 402 1.30 1.19 -8.55
C VAL A 402 2.31 0.90 -9.65
N CYS A 403 2.45 1.78 -10.63
CA CYS A 403 3.24 1.60 -11.85
C CYS A 403 4.74 1.88 -11.71
N GLY A 404 5.22 2.25 -10.51
CA GLY A 404 6.62 2.61 -10.29
C GLY A 404 6.97 4.01 -10.79
N SER A 405 8.24 4.21 -11.10
CA SER A 405 8.76 5.43 -11.73
C SER A 405 9.92 5.09 -12.66
N LEU A 406 10.05 5.83 -13.77
CA LEU A 406 11.25 5.79 -14.62
C LEU A 406 12.31 6.83 -14.22
N SER A 407 12.00 7.79 -13.35
CA SER A 407 12.92 8.86 -12.95
C SER A 407 13.70 8.52 -11.67
N TYR A 408 13.02 8.34 -10.55
CA TYR A 408 13.64 8.00 -9.27
C TYR A 408 12.59 7.44 -8.31
N ILE A 409 13.05 6.65 -7.33
CA ILE A 409 12.19 6.06 -6.31
C ILE A 409 12.04 6.99 -5.10
N LYS A 410 10.83 7.04 -4.53
CA LYS A 410 10.56 7.56 -3.18
C LYS A 410 10.01 6.45 -2.30
N LEU A 411 10.09 6.69 -1.00
CA LEU A 411 9.56 5.82 0.06
C LEU A 411 8.95 6.69 1.17
N GLU A 412 8.35 6.06 2.17
CA GLU A 412 7.72 6.70 3.32
C GLU A 412 8.73 7.41 4.26
N ARG A 413 8.19 8.18 5.19
CA ARG A 413 8.99 8.89 6.21
C ARG A 413 9.48 7.93 7.30
N GLY A 414 10.44 8.39 8.11
CA GLY A 414 10.94 7.65 9.29
C GLY A 414 12.27 6.93 9.10
N MET A 415 12.93 7.13 7.96
CA MET A 415 14.33 6.77 7.76
C MET A 415 15.25 7.96 7.98
N ILE A 416 16.50 7.66 8.35
CA ILE A 416 17.53 8.66 8.68
C ILE A 416 17.88 9.63 7.53
N TYR A 417 17.50 9.30 6.29
CA TYR A 417 17.73 10.13 5.10
C TYR A 417 16.44 10.74 4.52
N GLY A 418 15.32 10.62 5.22
CA GLY A 418 14.00 11.06 4.74
C GLY A 418 13.40 10.12 3.68
N THR A 419 12.52 10.68 2.85
CA THR A 419 11.68 9.93 1.89
C THR A 419 12.38 9.58 0.58
N ILE A 420 13.55 10.14 0.31
CA ILE A 420 14.32 9.85 -0.91
C ILE A 420 15.52 8.99 -0.49
N PRO A 421 15.50 7.68 -0.79
CA PRO A 421 16.61 6.81 -0.42
C PRO A 421 17.93 7.22 -1.10
N PRO A 422 19.09 6.88 -0.51
CA PRO A 422 20.36 6.98 -1.22
C PRO A 422 20.29 6.24 -2.56
N LYS A 423 20.87 6.85 -3.60
CA LYS A 423 20.85 6.31 -4.98
C LYS A 423 19.43 6.08 -5.52
N ALA A 424 18.44 6.85 -5.10
CA ALA A 424 17.04 6.75 -5.58
C ALA A 424 16.90 6.74 -7.12
N SER A 425 17.81 7.38 -7.84
CA SER A 425 17.85 7.37 -9.30
C SER A 425 18.40 6.08 -9.90
N ASN A 426 18.93 5.13 -9.13
CA ASN A 426 19.50 3.87 -9.63
C ASN A 426 18.46 2.75 -9.76
N ALA A 427 17.17 3.10 -9.76
CA ALA A 427 16.06 2.21 -10.04
C ALA A 427 15.12 2.92 -11.02
N ALA A 428 14.64 2.18 -12.02
CA ALA A 428 13.64 2.64 -12.96
C ALA A 428 12.80 1.42 -13.35
N GLN A 429 11.53 1.41 -12.96
CA GLN A 429 10.73 0.19 -12.93
C GLN A 429 9.38 0.41 -13.61
N PHE A 430 8.87 -0.63 -14.28
CA PHE A 430 7.52 -0.66 -14.85
C PHE A 430 7.03 -2.11 -14.99
N PHE A 431 5.75 -2.30 -15.31
CA PHE A 431 5.20 -3.64 -15.54
C PHE A 431 5.13 -4.00 -17.02
N VAL A 432 5.45 -5.25 -17.35
CA VAL A 432 4.88 -5.93 -18.52
C VAL A 432 3.68 -6.74 -18.06
N VAL A 433 2.53 -6.54 -18.70
CA VAL A 433 1.28 -7.18 -18.33
C VAL A 433 0.83 -8.08 -19.48
N GLU A 434 0.49 -9.32 -19.16
CA GLU A 434 0.03 -10.32 -20.13
C GLU A 434 -1.36 -10.83 -19.71
N VAL A 435 -2.32 -10.64 -20.59
CA VAL A 435 -3.71 -11.10 -20.44
C VAL A 435 -3.89 -12.31 -21.32
N TYR A 436 -4.55 -13.32 -20.79
CA TYR A 436 -4.72 -14.59 -21.47
C TYR A 436 -6.17 -14.85 -21.88
N SER A 437 -6.36 -15.80 -22.79
CA SER A 437 -7.66 -16.14 -23.39
C SER A 437 -8.76 -16.52 -22.38
N ASP A 438 -8.40 -16.97 -21.18
CA ASP A 438 -9.34 -17.27 -20.10
C ASP A 438 -9.66 -16.06 -19.19
N GLY A 439 -9.15 -14.88 -19.51
CA GLY A 439 -9.37 -13.64 -18.76
C GLY A 439 -8.43 -13.41 -17.58
N SER A 440 -7.55 -14.37 -17.28
CA SER A 440 -6.56 -14.19 -16.22
C SER A 440 -5.39 -13.32 -16.67
N VAL A 441 -4.74 -12.65 -15.71
CA VAL A 441 -3.75 -11.60 -15.94
C VAL A 441 -2.47 -11.93 -15.16
N VAL A 442 -1.31 -11.71 -15.78
CA VAL A 442 0.01 -11.79 -15.13
C VAL A 442 0.69 -10.43 -15.24
N PHE A 443 1.25 -9.97 -14.13
CA PHE A 443 2.02 -8.72 -14.03
C PHE A 443 3.47 -9.08 -13.73
N LYS A 444 4.37 -8.65 -14.62
CA LYS A 444 5.79 -8.95 -14.58
C LYS A 444 6.55 -7.66 -14.32
N PRO A 445 6.95 -7.37 -13.07
CA PRO A 445 7.73 -6.19 -12.77
C PRO A 445 9.09 -6.28 -13.45
N TYR A 446 9.53 -5.20 -14.08
CA TYR A 446 10.76 -5.13 -14.85
C TYR A 446 11.62 -3.95 -14.39
N ASP A 447 12.90 -4.19 -14.14
CA ASP A 447 13.88 -3.17 -13.85
C ASP A 447 14.64 -2.78 -15.12
N LEU A 448 14.43 -1.54 -15.55
CA LEU A 448 15.04 -0.98 -16.75
C LEU A 448 16.55 -0.78 -16.61
N ILE A 449 17.04 -0.60 -15.38
CA ILE A 449 18.47 -0.35 -15.12
C ILE A 449 19.27 -1.63 -15.35
N THR A 450 18.87 -2.73 -14.73
CA THR A 450 19.51 -4.04 -14.92
C THR A 450 19.05 -4.78 -16.18
N ARG A 451 17.94 -4.35 -16.78
CA ARG A 451 17.28 -4.95 -17.95
C ARG A 451 16.80 -6.38 -17.68
N GLN A 452 16.23 -6.58 -16.51
CA GLN A 452 15.79 -7.88 -16.03
C GLN A 452 14.40 -7.78 -15.41
N PHE A 453 13.63 -8.86 -15.53
CA PHE A 453 12.43 -9.03 -14.73
C PHE A 453 12.82 -9.27 -13.27
N PHE A 454 12.03 -8.74 -12.36
CA PHE A 454 12.10 -9.15 -10.96
C PHE A 454 11.69 -10.63 -10.85
N PRO A 455 12.23 -11.38 -9.87
CA PRO A 455 11.84 -12.77 -9.65
C PRO A 455 10.37 -12.94 -9.25
N THR A 456 9.77 -11.90 -8.68
CA THR A 456 8.38 -11.88 -8.23
C THR A 456 7.47 -11.54 -9.39
N GLU A 457 6.44 -12.36 -9.61
CA GLU A 457 5.32 -12.07 -10.53
C GLU A 457 4.01 -12.00 -9.74
N TYR A 458 3.11 -11.13 -10.18
CA TYR A 458 1.74 -11.07 -9.66
C TYR A 458 0.75 -11.66 -10.67
N SER A 459 -0.38 -12.17 -10.20
CA SER A 459 -1.40 -12.75 -11.07
C SER A 459 -2.82 -12.60 -10.53
N ILE A 460 -3.76 -12.36 -11.44
CA ILE A 460 -5.19 -12.47 -11.18
C ILE A 460 -5.69 -13.69 -11.93
N GLU A 461 -6.21 -14.69 -11.22
CA GLU A 461 -6.81 -15.87 -11.85
C GLU A 461 -8.23 -15.58 -12.34
N ASN A 462 -9.02 -14.86 -11.55
CA ASN A 462 -10.37 -14.45 -11.92
C ASN A 462 -10.64 -13.04 -11.37
N PRO A 463 -10.74 -12.01 -12.24
CA PRO A 463 -10.94 -10.64 -11.80
C PRO A 463 -12.36 -10.39 -11.26
N THR A 464 -13.36 -11.20 -11.65
CA THR A 464 -14.78 -10.93 -11.33
C THR A 464 -15.23 -11.59 -10.02
N LYS A 465 -14.36 -12.39 -9.39
CA LYS A 465 -14.68 -13.16 -8.17
C LYS A 465 -13.78 -12.73 -7.01
N PRO A 466 -14.24 -11.83 -6.12
CA PRO A 466 -13.48 -11.39 -4.94
C PRO A 466 -13.00 -12.54 -4.04
N GLY A 467 -13.79 -13.62 -3.94
CA GLY A 467 -13.39 -14.81 -3.16
C GLY A 467 -12.18 -15.57 -3.71
N SER A 468 -11.65 -15.23 -4.89
CA SER A 468 -10.40 -15.76 -5.44
C SER A 468 -9.21 -14.78 -5.34
N PHE A 469 -9.40 -13.64 -4.69
CA PHE A 469 -8.34 -12.66 -4.51
C PHE A 469 -7.23 -13.20 -3.60
N LYS A 470 -5.99 -12.96 -4.02
CA LYS A 470 -4.76 -13.43 -3.36
C LYS A 470 -4.11 -12.30 -2.56
N TYR A 471 -4.19 -11.07 -3.06
CA TYR A 471 -3.48 -9.91 -2.51
C TYR A 471 -4.32 -9.14 -1.48
N ILE A 472 -4.94 -9.86 -0.56
CA ILE A 472 -5.82 -9.32 0.47
C ILE A 472 -5.04 -8.96 1.74
N ASP A 473 -5.61 -8.11 2.59
CA ASP A 473 -4.98 -7.64 3.85
C ASP A 473 -4.55 -8.77 4.80
N ALA A 474 -5.19 -9.95 4.73
CA ALA A 474 -4.78 -11.11 5.53
C ALA A 474 -3.31 -11.52 5.30
N ARG A 475 -2.69 -11.11 4.18
CA ARG A 475 -1.24 -11.27 3.94
C ARG A 475 -0.40 -10.66 5.04
N TYR A 476 -0.83 -9.55 5.64
CA TYR A 476 -0.15 -8.92 6.76
C TYR A 476 0.07 -9.90 7.92
N GLU A 477 -1.02 -10.54 8.36
CA GLU A 477 -0.99 -11.46 9.50
C GLU A 477 -0.20 -12.74 9.17
N LEU A 478 -0.25 -13.17 7.91
CA LEU A 478 0.39 -14.40 7.43
C LEU A 478 1.84 -14.22 6.99
N ALA A 479 2.32 -12.98 6.83
CA ALA A 479 3.70 -12.71 6.42
C ALA A 479 4.72 -13.39 7.35
N ASP A 480 5.82 -13.84 6.77
CA ASP A 480 6.92 -14.39 7.55
C ASP A 480 7.54 -13.29 8.43
N ILE A 481 8.28 -13.71 9.46
CA ILE A 481 9.07 -12.77 10.26
C ILE A 481 10.49 -12.79 9.68
N PRO A 482 11.14 -11.64 9.47
CA PRO A 482 12.49 -11.61 8.91
C PRO A 482 13.48 -12.25 9.90
N VAL A 483 14.42 -13.05 9.37
CA VAL A 483 15.41 -13.79 10.16
C VAL A 483 16.82 -13.53 9.62
N PHE A 484 17.77 -13.23 10.50
CA PHE A 484 19.17 -13.24 10.12
C PHE A 484 19.68 -14.67 9.96
N PRO A 485 20.35 -15.01 8.84
CA PRO A 485 20.97 -16.32 8.68
C PRO A 485 21.88 -16.69 9.86
N GLN A 486 21.95 -17.99 10.18
CA GLN A 486 22.78 -18.47 11.27
C GLN A 486 24.25 -18.10 11.02
N GLY A 487 24.87 -17.46 12.00
CA GLY A 487 26.26 -17.02 11.92
C GLY A 487 26.47 -15.63 11.31
N THR A 488 25.40 -14.91 10.92
CA THR A 488 25.53 -13.49 10.54
C THR A 488 26.09 -12.67 11.71
N THR A 489 27.20 -11.98 11.47
CA THR A 489 27.84 -11.07 12.43
C THR A 489 27.57 -9.61 12.07
N LEU A 490 27.60 -8.76 13.09
CA LEU A 490 27.62 -7.31 12.94
C LEU A 490 29.07 -6.81 13.11
N ASP A 491 29.68 -6.41 12.01
CA ASP A 491 31.05 -5.94 12.00
C ASP A 491 31.10 -4.43 12.26
N ILE A 492 31.87 -4.03 13.27
CA ILE A 492 32.12 -2.63 13.61
C ILE A 492 33.53 -2.26 13.18
N SER A 493 33.66 -1.21 12.38
CA SER A 493 34.94 -0.70 11.89
C SER A 493 34.95 0.82 11.86
N ASN A 494 36.11 1.41 11.54
CA ASN A 494 36.29 2.87 11.41
C ASN A 494 35.68 3.63 12.60
N ILE A 495 35.94 3.15 13.81
CA ILE A 495 35.43 3.77 15.04
C ILE A 495 36.10 5.13 15.23
N THR A 496 35.30 6.16 15.42
CA THR A 496 35.74 7.54 15.69
C THR A 496 35.21 7.99 17.05
N GLU A 497 35.43 9.27 17.38
CA GLU A 497 34.93 9.83 18.63
C GLU A 497 33.40 9.88 18.65
N THR A 498 32.77 10.12 17.50
CA THR A 498 31.32 10.29 17.41
C THR A 498 30.64 9.22 16.57
N GLY A 499 31.35 8.18 16.14
CA GLY A 499 30.82 7.34 15.08
C GLY A 499 31.51 6.00 14.88
N CYS A 500 30.94 5.23 13.96
CA CYS A 500 31.51 4.00 13.46
C CYS A 500 30.86 3.62 12.11
N LYS A 501 31.51 2.69 11.40
CA LYS A 501 30.95 1.99 10.25
C LYS A 501 30.42 0.63 10.70
N LEU A 502 29.15 0.37 10.41
CA LEU A 502 28.43 -0.89 10.64
C LEU A 502 28.35 -1.65 9.32
N SER A 503 28.70 -2.94 9.33
CA SER A 503 28.56 -3.83 8.17
C SER A 503 27.98 -5.19 8.57
N PHE A 504 27.04 -5.72 7.80
CA PHE A 504 26.43 -7.03 8.07
C PHE A 504 25.75 -7.62 6.81
N GLY A 505 25.63 -8.95 6.75
CA GLY A 505 24.86 -9.63 5.70
C GLY A 505 23.36 -9.46 5.90
N HIS A 506 22.60 -9.46 4.80
CA HIS A 506 21.15 -9.26 4.86
C HIS A 506 20.42 -10.34 5.68
N ALA A 507 19.34 -9.93 6.35
CA ALA A 507 18.31 -10.87 6.79
C ALA A 507 17.59 -11.48 5.57
N THR A 508 16.91 -12.59 5.80
CA THR A 508 16.00 -13.24 4.85
C THR A 508 14.57 -13.12 5.33
N ASP A 509 13.65 -13.00 4.38
CA ASP A 509 12.20 -12.94 4.61
C ASP A 509 11.49 -13.69 3.48
N GLY A 510 10.27 -14.16 3.73
CA GLY A 510 9.46 -14.90 2.76
C GLY A 510 9.05 -14.06 1.54
N GLU A 511 8.90 -12.74 1.71
CA GLU A 511 8.60 -11.82 0.61
C GLU A 511 9.68 -10.75 0.47
N ASN A 512 9.92 -9.95 1.51
CA ASN A 512 10.85 -8.84 1.41
C ASN A 512 11.32 -8.31 2.77
N VAL A 513 12.64 -8.24 2.97
CA VAL A 513 13.21 -7.43 4.06
C VAL A 513 13.22 -5.99 3.61
N HIS A 514 12.46 -5.14 4.29
CA HIS A 514 12.18 -3.76 3.88
C HIS A 514 13.13 -2.74 4.50
N SER A 515 13.48 -2.90 5.77
CA SER A 515 14.34 -1.94 6.48
C SER A 515 15.09 -2.58 7.64
N TYR A 516 16.05 -1.83 8.19
CA TYR A 516 16.79 -2.18 9.40
C TYR A 516 16.69 -1.06 10.43
N ARG A 517 16.41 -1.41 11.69
CA ARG A 517 16.52 -0.49 12.85
C ARG A 517 17.82 -0.74 13.61
N TYR A 518 18.51 0.34 13.94
CA TYR A 518 19.74 0.36 14.71
C TYR A 518 19.43 0.98 16.06
N ASP A 519 19.63 0.23 17.15
CA ASP A 519 19.50 0.74 18.50
C ASP A 519 20.84 0.65 19.23
N PHE A 520 21.36 1.80 19.68
CA PHE A 520 22.61 1.91 20.45
C PHE A 520 22.28 2.08 21.92
N TYR A 521 22.74 1.15 22.74
CA TYR A 521 22.58 1.14 24.18
C TYR A 521 23.91 1.41 24.87
N LEU A 522 23.91 2.19 25.94
CA LEU A 522 25.06 2.29 26.83
C LEU A 522 25.30 0.95 27.53
N LYS A 523 26.54 0.48 27.56
CA LYS A 523 26.89 -0.72 28.32
C LYS A 523 26.87 -0.50 29.84
N SER A 524 26.97 0.75 30.29
CA SER A 524 27.00 1.09 31.72
C SER A 524 25.69 0.78 32.42
N ASP A 525 24.56 1.06 31.78
CA ASP A 525 23.23 0.99 32.41
C ASP A 525 22.13 0.43 31.48
N GLY A 526 22.45 0.10 30.23
CA GLY A 526 21.50 -0.41 29.25
C GLY A 526 20.61 0.65 28.62
N THR A 527 20.83 1.95 28.87
CA THR A 527 20.02 3.03 28.32
C THR A 527 20.17 3.13 26.81
N LYS A 528 19.06 3.16 26.06
CA LYS A 528 19.06 3.44 24.62
C LYS A 528 19.39 4.92 24.39
N LYS A 529 20.47 5.21 23.65
CA LYS A 529 20.95 6.56 23.37
C LYS A 529 20.68 7.04 21.97
N VAL A 530 20.76 6.16 20.99
CA VAL A 530 20.53 6.49 19.58
C VAL A 530 19.68 5.40 18.97
N THR A 531 18.66 5.79 18.22
CA THR A 531 17.86 4.90 17.39
C THR A 531 17.63 5.55 16.03
N PHE A 532 17.77 4.77 14.96
CA PHE A 532 17.41 5.20 13.62
C PHE A 532 17.13 4.00 12.73
N LYS A 533 16.51 4.24 11.58
CA LYS A 533 16.24 3.22 10.57
C LYS A 533 16.87 3.56 9.22
N THR A 534 17.21 2.52 8.47
CA THR A 534 17.67 2.62 7.08
C THR A 534 16.87 1.65 6.20
N TRP A 535 16.76 1.97 4.91
CA TRP A 535 16.24 1.03 3.93
C TRP A 535 17.19 -0.15 3.75
N SER A 536 16.64 -1.33 3.50
CA SER A 536 17.41 -2.53 3.14
C SER A 536 17.89 -2.53 1.68
N GLU A 537 17.74 -1.41 0.96
CA GLU A 537 17.91 -1.32 -0.49
C GLU A 537 17.03 -2.31 -1.28
N PHE A 538 15.88 -2.75 -0.75
CA PHE A 538 14.99 -3.73 -1.38
C PHE A 538 14.48 -3.35 -2.78
N TYR A 539 14.44 -2.05 -3.09
CA TYR A 539 14.00 -1.52 -4.37
C TYR A 539 15.04 -1.71 -5.49
N PHE A 540 16.23 -2.22 -5.18
CA PHE A 540 17.20 -2.66 -6.19
C PHE A 540 17.09 -4.16 -6.43
N LEU A 541 17.00 -4.56 -7.70
CA LEU A 541 17.10 -5.98 -8.08
C LEU A 541 18.47 -6.55 -7.68
N ASN A 542 19.53 -5.83 -8.06
CA ASN A 542 20.91 -6.16 -7.70
C ASN A 542 21.34 -5.36 -6.48
N ARG A 543 20.81 -5.72 -5.31
CA ARG A 543 21.26 -5.16 -4.03
C ARG A 543 22.64 -5.73 -3.63
N PRO A 544 23.47 -4.98 -2.88
CA PRO A 544 24.73 -5.50 -2.37
C PRO A 544 24.52 -6.67 -1.42
N ASP A 545 25.46 -7.62 -1.36
CA ASP A 545 25.39 -8.76 -0.43
C ASP A 545 25.50 -8.34 1.05
N THR A 546 26.13 -7.18 1.28
CA THR A 546 26.42 -6.63 2.61
C THR A 546 25.83 -5.24 2.72
N MET A 547 25.03 -5.03 3.77
CA MET A 547 24.61 -3.70 4.18
C MET A 547 25.76 -2.97 4.86
N THR A 548 25.87 -1.67 4.58
CA THR A 548 26.86 -0.80 5.21
C THR A 548 26.22 0.52 5.58
N TYR A 549 26.51 1.01 6.79
CA TYR A 549 26.09 2.32 7.26
C TYR A 549 27.17 2.98 8.12
N THR A 550 27.40 4.27 7.94
CA THR A 550 28.30 5.07 8.80
C THR A 550 27.47 6.04 9.63
N THR A 551 27.56 5.95 10.95
CA THR A 551 26.90 6.88 11.88
C THR A 551 27.90 7.83 12.51
N ASN A 552 27.48 9.07 12.77
CA ASN A 552 28.26 10.11 13.46
C ASN A 552 27.48 10.65 14.69
N LEU A 553 26.52 9.87 15.21
CA LEU A 553 25.56 10.29 16.24
C LEU A 553 25.94 9.86 17.66
N LEU A 554 27.14 9.32 17.86
CA LEU A 554 27.57 8.69 19.12
C LEU A 554 28.37 9.65 20.00
N THR A 555 28.47 9.31 21.28
CA THR A 555 29.23 10.07 22.27
C THR A 555 30.69 9.59 22.34
N PRO A 556 31.69 10.49 22.44
CA PRO A 556 33.10 10.12 22.65
C PRO A 556 33.36 9.25 23.87
N GLY A 557 34.39 8.42 23.78
CA GLY A 557 34.89 7.53 24.85
C GLY A 557 33.87 6.55 25.42
N THR A 558 32.73 6.33 24.77
CA THR A 558 31.56 5.67 25.34
C THR A 558 31.45 4.22 24.89
N ASP A 559 31.21 3.32 25.84
CA ASP A 559 31.00 1.90 25.60
C ASP A 559 29.55 1.61 25.18
N TYR A 560 29.36 1.13 23.95
CA TYR A 560 28.07 0.82 23.36
C TYR A 560 27.87 -0.68 23.12
N ARG A 561 26.61 -1.11 23.27
CA ARG A 561 26.04 -2.29 22.63
C ARG A 561 25.09 -1.80 21.54
N VAL A 562 25.31 -2.22 20.30
CA VAL A 562 24.41 -1.91 19.17
C VAL A 562 23.66 -3.18 18.77
N THR A 563 22.36 -3.06 18.54
CA THR A 563 21.53 -4.11 17.96
C THR A 563 20.97 -3.67 16.62
N VAL A 564 20.94 -4.57 15.64
CA VAL A 564 20.29 -4.37 14.34
C VAL A 564 19.11 -5.32 14.22
N THR A 565 17.92 -4.75 14.08
CA THR A 565 16.65 -5.48 13.91
C THR A 565 16.21 -5.38 12.44
N ALA A 566 15.91 -6.51 11.80
CA ALA A 566 15.35 -6.52 10.46
C ALA A 566 13.84 -6.33 10.52
N ILE A 567 13.27 -5.61 9.56
CA ILE A 567 11.84 -5.29 9.47
C ILE A 567 11.36 -5.62 8.05
N ASP A 568 10.28 -6.38 7.92
CA ASP A 568 9.66 -6.71 6.63
C ASP A 568 8.77 -5.55 6.09
N SER A 569 8.19 -5.75 4.90
CA SER A 569 7.29 -4.77 4.29
C SER A 569 5.98 -4.56 5.08
N PHE A 570 5.61 -5.46 5.99
CA PHE A 570 4.42 -5.34 6.85
C PHE A 570 4.75 -4.87 8.27
N GLY A 571 6.01 -4.50 8.56
CA GLY A 571 6.41 -4.02 9.87
C GLY A 571 6.65 -5.10 10.93
N LYS A 572 6.69 -6.38 10.56
CA LYS A 572 7.14 -7.47 11.44
C LYS A 572 8.64 -7.37 11.64
N GLU A 573 9.06 -7.54 12.89
CA GLU A 573 10.44 -7.39 13.30
C GLU A 573 11.08 -8.74 13.60
N SER A 574 12.36 -8.89 13.26
CA SER A 574 13.14 -10.08 13.57
C SER A 574 13.16 -10.33 15.09
N VAL A 575 12.77 -11.53 15.51
CA VAL A 575 12.73 -11.92 16.94
C VAL A 575 14.12 -11.84 17.58
N VAL A 576 15.16 -12.22 16.82
CA VAL A 576 16.55 -12.20 17.27
C VAL A 576 17.32 -11.18 16.42
N PRO A 577 17.67 -10.01 16.98
CA PRO A 577 18.54 -9.05 16.30
C PRO A 577 20.00 -9.55 16.31
N ILE A 578 20.80 -9.09 15.34
CA ILE A 578 22.26 -9.21 15.44
C ILE A 578 22.79 -8.07 16.31
N GLU A 579 23.87 -8.32 17.05
CA GLU A 579 24.42 -7.32 17.95
C GLU A 579 25.95 -7.35 17.97
N ALA A 580 26.53 -6.23 18.39
CA ALA A 580 27.95 -6.07 18.62
C ALA A 580 28.19 -5.08 19.77
N THR A 581 29.39 -5.12 20.35
CA THR A 581 29.83 -4.12 21.33
C THR A 581 31.12 -3.49 20.90
N PHE A 582 31.26 -2.19 21.13
CA PHE A 582 32.47 -1.43 20.84
C PHE A 582 32.53 -0.19 21.74
N LYS A 583 33.67 0.51 21.71
CA LYS A 583 33.87 1.76 22.43
C LYS A 583 34.30 2.83 21.44
N THR A 584 33.61 3.97 21.42
CA THR A 584 34.04 5.12 20.61
C THR A 584 35.39 5.66 21.12
N THR A 585 36.16 6.29 20.23
CA THR A 585 37.45 6.89 20.62
C THR A 585 37.24 8.20 21.38
N GLY A 586 38.31 8.83 21.85
CA GLY A 586 38.22 10.07 22.62
C GLY A 586 37.88 9.84 24.09
N VAL A 587 37.54 10.92 24.79
CA VAL A 587 37.28 10.92 26.23
C VAL A 587 35.78 11.04 26.49
N SER A 588 35.23 10.17 27.35
CA SER A 588 33.84 10.28 27.77
C SER A 588 33.60 11.65 28.40
N PRO A 589 32.57 12.39 27.97
CA PRO A 589 32.15 13.57 28.70
C PRO A 589 31.72 13.16 30.12
N VAL A 590 32.32 13.79 31.13
CA VAL A 590 31.96 13.62 32.53
C VAL A 590 30.86 14.62 32.85
N TYR A 591 29.65 14.13 33.13
CA TYR A 591 28.47 14.95 33.40
C TYR A 591 28.19 15.06 34.91
N ASP A 592 29.06 15.74 35.66
CA ASP A 592 28.98 15.83 37.15
C ASP A 592 28.30 17.12 37.65
N SER A 593 27.76 17.93 36.73
CA SER A 593 27.12 19.20 37.09
C SER A 593 25.73 18.96 37.69
N LYS A 594 25.53 19.35 38.97
CA LYS A 594 24.21 19.37 39.62
C LYS A 594 23.26 20.28 38.81
N VAL A 595 22.03 19.80 38.57
CA VAL A 595 20.96 20.64 38.00
C VAL A 595 20.56 21.68 39.05
N PRO A 596 20.58 22.99 38.73
CA PRO A 596 20.08 24.01 39.64
C PRO A 596 18.57 23.84 39.86
N ASP A 597 18.03 24.46 40.91
CA ASP A 597 16.58 24.49 41.11
C ASP A 597 15.94 25.41 40.07
N ALA A 598 14.74 25.06 39.57
CA ALA A 598 14.06 25.88 38.58
C ALA A 598 13.51 27.16 39.24
N ASN A 599 14.03 28.30 38.80
CA ASN A 599 13.82 29.59 39.47
C ASN A 599 12.82 30.52 38.76
N VAL A 600 12.22 30.07 37.64
CA VAL A 600 11.11 30.78 36.99
C VAL A 600 9.82 30.03 37.20
N LEU A 601 9.77 28.73 36.87
CA LEU A 601 8.65 27.83 37.15
C LEU A 601 9.15 26.45 37.53
N ASP A 602 8.56 25.85 38.55
CA ASP A 602 8.76 24.43 38.90
C ASP A 602 7.40 23.77 39.17
N ILE A 603 6.70 23.38 38.10
CA ILE A 603 5.38 22.78 38.24
C ILE A 603 5.51 21.29 38.53
N VAL A 604 5.02 20.89 39.70
CA VAL A 604 4.94 19.51 40.16
C VAL A 604 3.48 19.10 40.40
N PHE A 605 3.21 17.82 40.24
CA PHE A 605 1.88 17.23 40.41
C PHE A 605 1.84 16.33 41.64
N GLY A 606 0.75 16.39 42.39
CA GLY A 606 0.52 15.56 43.56
C GLY A 606 -0.96 15.29 43.80
N LEU A 607 -1.25 14.64 44.93
CA LEU A 607 -2.62 14.29 45.33
C LEU A 607 -3.56 15.51 45.38
N ASP A 608 -3.03 16.67 45.79
CA ASP A 608 -3.79 17.91 45.93
C ASP A 608 -3.84 18.75 44.62
N GLY A 609 -3.34 18.21 43.51
CA GLY A 609 -3.32 18.87 42.20
C GLY A 609 -1.93 19.38 41.79
N ALA A 610 -1.89 20.44 40.99
CA ALA A 610 -0.67 21.03 40.45
C ALA A 610 -0.26 22.25 41.29
N LYS A 611 1.05 22.41 41.52
CA LYS A 611 1.62 23.56 42.24
C LYS A 611 2.94 23.99 41.63
N ASP A 612 3.22 25.28 41.71
CA ASP A 612 4.54 25.84 41.42
C ASP A 612 5.40 25.81 42.70
N GLU A 613 6.40 24.94 42.73
CA GLU A 613 7.45 24.90 43.77
C GLU A 613 8.61 25.84 43.48
N GLY A 614 8.54 26.59 42.37
CA GLY A 614 9.51 27.60 42.02
C GLY A 614 9.49 28.79 42.98
N ILE A 615 10.57 29.57 42.98
CA ILE A 615 10.72 30.75 43.85
C ILE A 615 9.65 31.83 43.60
N LEU A 616 9.05 31.85 42.41
CA LEU A 616 7.95 32.77 42.09
C LEU A 616 6.62 32.31 42.68
N SER A 617 6.48 31.01 42.99
CA SER A 617 5.32 30.39 43.61
C SER A 617 3.99 30.85 43.00
N LYS A 618 3.93 30.82 41.66
CA LYS A 618 2.78 31.28 40.89
C LYS A 618 1.56 30.39 41.14
N THR A 619 0.37 30.98 41.05
CA THR A 619 -0.88 30.21 41.10
C THR A 619 -1.07 29.40 39.82
N VAL A 620 -1.35 28.10 39.96
CA VAL A 620 -1.71 27.21 38.87
C VAL A 620 -3.23 27.10 38.79
N GLU A 621 -3.82 27.64 37.73
CA GLU A 621 -5.25 27.56 37.46
C GLU A 621 -5.53 26.29 36.65
N ASN A 622 -6.41 25.41 37.14
CA ASN A 622 -6.75 24.16 36.46
C ASN A 622 -8.08 24.29 35.71
N PHE A 623 -8.03 24.06 34.39
CA PHE A 623 -9.18 23.95 33.52
C PHE A 623 -9.32 22.48 33.11
N ASN A 624 -10.21 21.74 33.77
CA ASN A 624 -10.60 20.35 33.43
C ASN A 624 -9.48 19.29 33.38
N THR A 625 -8.25 19.63 33.75
CA THR A 625 -7.09 18.73 33.69
C THR A 625 -7.15 17.72 34.83
N LYS A 626 -6.96 16.44 34.49
CA LYS A 626 -6.87 15.36 35.48
C LYS A 626 -5.44 15.17 35.95
N ILE A 627 -5.27 15.05 37.26
CA ILE A 627 -3.97 14.78 37.89
C ILE A 627 -4.08 13.44 38.61
N GLU A 628 -3.32 12.45 38.15
CA GLU A 628 -3.45 11.06 38.57
C GLU A 628 -2.08 10.38 38.65
N ALA A 629 -1.97 9.36 39.51
CA ALA A 629 -0.78 8.52 39.58
C ALA A 629 -0.57 7.75 38.26
N ASP A 630 0.68 7.75 37.78
CA ASP A 630 1.13 6.99 36.62
C ASP A 630 2.02 5.82 37.06
N SER A 631 1.62 4.60 36.70
CA SER A 631 2.35 3.38 37.08
C SER A 631 3.74 3.30 36.45
N THR A 632 3.99 4.02 35.34
CA THR A 632 5.28 4.06 34.65
C THR A 632 6.37 4.64 35.54
N PHE A 633 6.01 5.55 36.45
CA PHE A 633 6.91 6.19 37.41
C PHE A 633 6.71 5.70 38.84
N GLY A 634 6.30 4.45 39.03
CA GLY A 634 6.09 3.91 40.38
C GLY A 634 4.98 4.62 41.18
N GLY A 635 4.00 5.22 40.48
CA GLY A 635 2.87 5.90 41.10
C GLY A 635 3.02 7.42 41.32
N VAL A 636 4.02 8.05 40.70
CA VAL A 636 4.13 9.52 40.68
C VAL A 636 2.97 10.13 39.90
N TYR A 637 2.46 11.28 40.36
CA TYR A 637 1.34 11.98 39.73
C TYR A 637 1.79 12.69 38.46
N VAL A 638 0.96 12.64 37.42
CA VAL A 638 1.14 13.35 36.15
C VAL A 638 -0.16 14.09 35.79
N ALA A 639 -0.05 15.18 35.05
CA ALA A 639 -1.20 15.80 34.41
C ALA A 639 -1.54 15.05 33.12
N LYS A 640 -2.82 14.71 32.94
CA LYS A 640 -3.35 14.00 31.77
C LYS A 640 -4.32 14.89 31.02
N PHE A 641 -4.12 14.97 29.72
CA PHE A 641 -4.85 15.81 28.80
C PHE A 641 -5.45 14.95 27.69
N THR A 642 -6.66 15.31 27.28
CA THR A 642 -7.52 14.61 26.32
C THR A 642 -7.50 15.28 24.95
N GLY A 643 -6.83 16.43 24.82
CA GLY A 643 -6.83 17.24 23.61
C GLY A 643 -8.09 18.07 23.44
N TYR A 644 -8.86 18.31 24.51
CA TYR A 644 -10.12 19.04 24.40
C TYR A 644 -10.44 19.87 25.65
N ASN A 645 -10.11 21.17 25.59
CA ASN A 645 -10.43 22.17 26.59
C ASN A 645 -10.00 21.81 28.03
N ASP A 646 -8.91 21.04 28.12
CA ASP A 646 -8.22 20.69 29.34
C ASP A 646 -6.79 21.20 29.31
N TYR A 647 -6.47 22.08 30.25
CA TYR A 647 -5.15 22.70 30.38
C TYR A 647 -4.94 23.30 31.77
N LEU A 648 -3.69 23.61 32.09
CA LEU A 648 -3.32 24.39 33.26
C LEU A 648 -2.79 25.75 32.80
N ARG A 649 -3.14 26.83 33.51
CA ARG A 649 -2.67 28.19 33.19
C ARG A 649 -1.94 28.80 34.37
N ILE A 650 -0.80 29.42 34.10
CA ILE A 650 0.05 30.09 35.08
C ILE A 650 0.30 31.52 34.61
N LYS A 651 -0.32 32.50 35.27
CA LYS A 651 -0.25 33.92 34.85
C LYS A 651 1.10 34.56 35.17
N PHE A 652 1.57 35.36 34.22
CA PHE A 652 2.78 36.16 34.29
C PHE A 652 2.45 37.65 34.19
N THR A 653 3.40 38.48 34.60
CA THR A 653 3.34 39.93 34.48
C THR A 653 4.33 40.40 33.41
N GLY A 654 4.16 41.63 32.92
CA GLY A 654 5.13 42.22 32.00
C GLY A 654 6.53 42.34 32.60
N GLU A 655 6.63 42.54 33.93
CA GLU A 655 7.91 42.57 34.64
C GLU A 655 8.61 41.21 34.64
N ASP A 656 7.85 40.11 34.79
CA ASP A 656 8.41 38.77 34.68
C ASP A 656 9.02 38.53 33.30
N TYR A 657 8.30 38.88 32.22
CA TYR A 657 8.80 38.71 30.84
C TYR A 657 10.01 39.58 30.53
N VAL A 658 10.07 40.82 31.05
CA VAL A 658 11.26 41.68 30.89
C VAL A 658 12.46 41.11 31.64
N LYS A 659 12.25 40.53 32.82
CA LYS A 659 13.32 39.96 33.66
C LYS A 659 13.95 38.71 33.03
N TYR A 660 13.16 37.91 32.31
CA TYR A 660 13.57 36.60 31.80
C TYR A 660 13.62 36.55 30.26
N ASN A 661 14.25 37.54 29.60
CA ASN A 661 14.27 37.65 28.13
C ASN A 661 15.66 37.54 27.47
N GLN A 662 16.72 37.27 28.23
CA GLN A 662 18.08 37.20 27.68
C GLN A 662 18.55 35.76 27.47
N THR A 663 18.29 34.92 28.46
CA THR A 663 18.60 33.48 28.46
C THR A 663 17.45 32.71 29.06
N ILE A 664 17.31 31.43 28.69
CA ILE A 664 16.27 30.58 29.25
C ILE A 664 16.63 29.10 29.13
N THR A 665 16.05 28.30 30.01
CA THR A 665 15.78 26.88 29.75
C THR A 665 14.32 26.57 30.00
N ILE A 666 13.66 25.88 29.08
CA ILE A 666 12.37 25.24 29.29
C ILE A 666 12.57 23.72 29.29
N ALA A 667 11.98 23.02 30.26
CA ALA A 667 12.09 21.58 30.36
C ALA A 667 10.77 20.93 30.74
N SER A 668 10.46 19.81 30.11
CA SER A 668 9.25 19.04 30.38
C SER A 668 9.46 17.57 30.09
N LYS A 669 8.77 16.69 30.81
CA LYS A 669 8.72 15.26 30.50
C LYS A 669 7.31 14.91 30.05
N ILE A 670 7.16 14.62 28.77
CA ILE A 670 5.84 14.48 28.12
C ILE A 670 5.68 13.10 27.50
N MET A 671 4.43 12.66 27.34
CA MET A 671 4.06 11.53 26.50
C MET A 671 2.92 11.94 25.60
N ILE A 672 3.03 11.63 24.31
CA ILE A 672 1.98 11.91 23.33
C ILE A 672 1.04 10.70 23.29
N ASN A 673 -0.25 10.89 23.57
CA ASN A 673 -1.24 9.83 23.44
C ASN A 673 -1.78 9.78 22.00
N GLU A 674 -1.97 10.94 21.39
CA GLU A 674 -2.43 11.09 20.01
C GLU A 674 -1.82 12.34 19.38
N PHE A 675 -1.46 12.27 18.10
CA PHE A 675 -1.01 13.44 17.36
C PHE A 675 -2.23 14.29 16.93
N PRO A 676 -2.18 15.62 17.04
CA PRO A 676 -3.26 16.50 16.57
C PRO A 676 -3.38 16.45 15.04
N GLU A 677 -4.48 16.96 14.45
CA GLU A 677 -4.59 17.08 13.00
C GLU A 677 -3.59 18.09 12.40
N SER A 678 -3.31 19.17 13.15
CA SER A 678 -2.35 20.20 12.74
C SER A 678 -1.24 20.36 13.77
N TYR A 679 -1.51 20.99 14.91
CA TYR A 679 -0.57 21.13 16.01
C TYR A 679 -1.30 21.23 17.35
N SER A 680 -0.56 21.05 18.43
CA SER A 680 -1.00 21.21 19.82
C SER A 680 0.20 21.48 20.71
N ASP A 681 0.04 22.10 21.86
CA ASP A 681 1.17 22.46 22.72
C ASP A 681 1.15 21.76 24.07
N ALA A 682 2.26 21.10 24.41
CA ALA A 682 2.36 20.37 25.67
C ALA A 682 2.75 21.29 26.84
N PHE A 683 3.62 22.27 26.59
CA PHE A 683 4.04 23.28 27.56
C PHE A 683 4.58 24.51 26.82
N SER A 684 3.87 25.63 26.87
CA SER A 684 4.20 26.82 26.07
C SER A 684 3.67 28.12 26.68
N ASN A 685 4.09 29.24 26.11
CA ASN A 685 3.47 30.56 26.30
C ASN A 685 3.39 31.34 24.98
N MET A 686 3.04 30.66 23.89
CA MET A 686 3.19 31.15 22.54
C MET A 686 1.92 31.90 22.07
N GLU A 687 2.06 33.11 21.53
CA GLU A 687 0.98 33.88 20.88
C GLU A 687 1.64 35.02 20.10
N SER A 688 2.25 34.66 18.96
CA SER A 688 3.13 35.55 18.20
C SER A 688 4.28 36.15 19.04
N GLY A 689 4.83 35.31 19.92
CA GLY A 689 5.92 35.58 20.87
C GLY A 689 5.99 34.42 21.86
N GLY A 690 7.13 34.21 22.53
CA GLY A 690 7.29 33.20 23.57
C GLY A 690 8.10 31.98 23.15
N TYR A 691 7.92 30.88 23.86
CA TYR A 691 8.55 29.59 23.59
C TYR A 691 7.73 28.43 24.15
N GLY A 692 7.97 27.24 23.61
CA GLY A 692 7.23 26.06 24.02
C GLY A 692 7.63 24.79 23.28
N PHE A 693 7.02 23.68 23.72
CA PHE A 693 7.07 22.40 23.03
C PHE A 693 5.76 22.15 22.28
N GLU A 694 5.81 22.37 20.98
CA GLU A 694 4.71 22.10 20.05
C GLU A 694 4.79 20.65 19.56
N ILE A 695 3.63 20.02 19.38
CA ILE A 695 3.46 18.69 18.81
C ILE A 695 2.87 18.87 17.42
N ASN A 696 3.70 18.67 16.39
CA ASN A 696 3.28 18.82 15.02
C ASN A 696 2.65 17.52 14.51
N GLY A 697 1.34 17.58 14.26
CA GLY A 697 0.54 16.46 13.78
C GLY A 697 0.89 15.99 12.37
N ARG A 698 1.31 16.92 11.51
CA ARG A 698 1.59 16.66 10.08
C ARG A 698 2.97 16.03 9.87
N THR A 699 3.95 16.43 10.67
CA THR A 699 5.32 15.89 10.61
C THR A 699 5.54 14.76 11.60
N ARG A 700 4.68 14.63 12.62
CA ARG A 700 4.81 13.70 13.76
C ARG A 700 6.07 13.97 14.59
N GLN A 701 6.31 15.25 14.85
CA GLN A 701 7.50 15.74 15.53
C GLN A 701 7.14 16.49 16.82
N ILE A 702 8.06 16.47 17.77
CA ILE A 702 8.11 17.44 18.87
C ILE A 702 9.01 18.58 18.42
N GLU A 703 8.51 19.81 18.50
CA GLU A 703 9.19 21.01 18.07
C GLU A 703 9.42 21.94 19.26
N PHE A 704 10.67 22.34 19.47
CA PHE A 704 11.01 23.42 20.40
C PHE A 704 11.01 24.74 19.63
N TRP A 705 10.02 25.56 19.94
CA TRP A 705 9.85 26.90 19.39
C TRP A 705 10.36 27.94 20.38
N ILE A 706 11.06 28.95 19.88
CA ILE A 706 11.42 30.15 20.65
C ILE A 706 11.54 31.38 19.75
N GLU A 707 10.84 32.46 20.10
CA GLU A 707 10.90 33.71 19.34
C GLU A 707 12.06 34.60 19.82
N ILE A 708 13.01 34.89 18.92
CA ILE A 708 14.19 35.70 19.22
C ILE A 708 14.27 36.84 18.22
N GLY A 709 14.19 38.08 18.72
CA GLY A 709 14.25 39.28 17.91
C GLY A 709 13.13 39.40 16.88
N GLY A 710 11.92 38.94 17.19
CA GLY A 710 10.75 39.01 16.30
C GLY A 710 10.66 37.88 15.27
N SER A 711 11.38 36.77 15.45
CA SER A 711 11.31 35.61 14.55
C SER A 711 11.54 34.31 15.31
N TYR A 712 10.71 33.31 15.06
CA TYR A 712 10.85 31.98 15.65
C TYR A 712 12.10 31.25 15.18
N ARG A 713 12.67 30.47 16.10
CA ARG A 713 13.66 29.42 15.86
C ARG A 713 13.01 28.11 16.27
N ILE A 714 13.16 27.09 15.43
CA ILE A 714 12.43 25.83 15.57
C ILE A 714 13.42 24.70 15.45
N LEU A 715 13.52 23.88 16.50
CA LEU A 715 14.29 22.64 16.49
C LEU A 715 13.33 21.48 16.66
N ALA A 716 13.39 20.49 15.78
CA ALA A 716 12.43 19.40 15.73
C ALA A 716 13.08 18.03 15.94
N VAL A 717 12.32 17.09 16.50
CA VAL A 717 12.69 15.68 16.60
C VAL A 717 11.47 14.80 16.29
N ASP A 718 11.68 13.67 15.60
CA ASP A 718 10.62 12.69 15.39
C ASP A 718 10.18 12.08 16.73
N ALA A 719 8.86 11.86 16.87
CA ALA A 719 8.28 11.26 18.06
C ALA A 719 7.26 10.18 17.70
N VAL A 720 7.04 9.26 18.63
CA VAL A 720 5.99 8.23 18.54
C VAL A 720 5.04 8.35 19.72
N ILE A 721 3.82 7.83 19.53
CA ILE A 721 2.80 7.83 20.58
C ILE A 721 3.16 6.80 21.66
N GLY A 722 2.78 7.08 22.91
CA GLY A 722 2.95 6.16 24.04
C GLY A 722 4.37 6.09 24.63
N GLU A 723 5.32 6.89 24.15
CA GLU A 723 6.65 7.03 24.74
C GLU A 723 6.79 8.33 25.54
N TYR A 724 7.53 8.27 26.65
CA TYR A 724 7.91 9.45 27.41
C TYR A 724 9.21 10.07 26.86
N TYR A 725 9.16 11.37 26.61
CA TYR A 725 10.29 12.19 26.18
C TYR A 725 10.65 13.19 27.27
N SER A 726 11.91 13.17 27.72
CA SER A 726 12.48 14.26 28.51
C SER A 726 13.04 15.33 27.59
N LEU A 727 12.40 16.49 27.55
CA LEU A 727 12.72 17.61 26.68
C LEU A 727 13.40 18.72 27.46
N VAL A 728 14.48 19.29 26.90
CA VAL A 728 15.15 20.49 27.42
C VAL A 728 15.50 21.40 26.26
N GLY A 729 14.81 22.54 26.15
CA GLY A 729 15.10 23.61 25.20
C GLY A 729 15.90 24.71 25.90
N THR A 730 17.05 25.11 25.38
CA THR A 730 17.90 26.15 25.98
C THR A 730 18.22 27.27 25.00
N TYR A 731 18.30 28.50 25.49
CA TYR A 731 18.86 29.64 24.77
C TYR A 731 19.85 30.39 25.66
N ASP A 732 21.11 30.46 25.22
CA ASP A 732 22.23 31.07 25.97
C ASP A 732 22.58 32.51 25.52
N GLY A 733 21.74 33.13 24.69
CA GLY A 733 22.00 34.44 24.08
C GLY A 733 22.74 34.36 22.74
N SER A 734 23.28 33.17 22.38
CA SER A 734 24.01 32.91 21.13
C SER A 734 23.54 31.67 20.37
N PHE A 735 23.04 30.67 21.07
CA PHE A 735 22.59 29.40 20.51
C PHE A 735 21.28 28.94 21.14
N VAL A 736 20.36 28.49 20.29
CA VAL A 736 19.19 27.70 20.64
C VAL A 736 19.58 26.23 20.54
N LYS A 737 19.25 25.43 21.54
CA LYS A 737 19.51 23.98 21.54
C LYS A 737 18.30 23.22 22.05
N LEU A 738 18.09 22.03 21.50
CA LEU A 738 17.10 21.07 21.97
C LEU A 738 17.83 19.80 22.40
N TYR A 739 17.59 19.36 23.62
CA TYR A 739 18.01 18.07 24.13
C TYR A 739 16.80 17.16 24.35
N VAL A 740 16.92 15.90 23.94
CA VAL A 740 15.88 14.88 24.06
C VAL A 740 16.49 13.68 24.76
N ASN A 741 15.91 13.26 25.88
CA ASN A 741 16.42 12.18 26.73
C ASN A 741 17.90 12.39 27.13
N GLY A 742 18.29 13.65 27.31
CA GLY A 742 19.64 14.10 27.64
C GLY A 742 20.62 14.18 26.45
N ALA A 743 20.26 13.74 25.25
CA ALA A 743 21.11 13.88 24.07
C ALA A 743 20.81 15.18 23.32
N LEU A 744 21.83 15.87 22.78
CA LEU A 744 21.62 17.05 21.93
C LEU A 744 20.96 16.61 20.61
N ALA A 745 19.73 17.05 20.38
CA ALA A 745 18.93 16.72 19.19
C ALA A 745 19.01 17.80 18.11
N GLY A 746 19.22 19.06 18.48
CA GLY A 746 19.35 20.16 17.53
C GLY A 746 20.08 21.36 18.11
N THR A 747 20.70 22.16 17.25
CA THR A 747 21.32 23.45 17.61
C THR A 747 21.18 24.44 16.46
N GLU A 748 20.87 25.69 16.80
CA GLU A 748 20.82 26.79 15.85
C GLU A 748 21.46 28.05 16.47
N LYS A 749 22.14 28.86 15.66
CA LYS A 749 22.70 30.13 16.10
C LYS A 749 21.62 31.21 16.08
N ALA A 750 21.44 31.92 17.19
CA ALA A 750 20.51 33.04 17.29
C ALA A 750 21.05 34.10 18.26
N THR A 751 20.77 35.37 18.00
CA THR A 751 21.18 36.48 18.85
C THR A 751 20.05 37.48 18.97
N GLY A 752 19.83 38.02 20.16
CA GLY A 752 18.76 38.97 20.44
C GLY A 752 18.04 38.63 21.74
N LEU A 753 17.05 39.44 22.08
CA LEU A 753 16.16 39.15 23.21
C LEU A 753 15.05 38.20 22.78
N ILE A 754 14.58 37.39 23.74
CA ILE A 754 13.36 36.62 23.60
C ILE A 754 12.20 37.61 23.44
N THR A 755 11.44 37.44 22.38
CA THR A 755 10.23 38.22 22.12
C THR A 755 9.06 37.47 22.73
N TYR A 756 8.36 38.11 23.67
CA TYR A 756 7.17 37.55 24.32
C TYR A 756 5.88 38.06 23.66
N PRO A 757 4.72 37.41 23.91
CA PRO A 757 3.44 37.87 23.38
C PRO A 757 3.23 39.37 23.59
N SER A 758 2.61 40.03 22.62
CA SER A 758 2.37 41.49 22.70
C SER A 758 1.11 41.83 23.50
N ALA A 759 0.10 40.95 23.49
CA ALA A 759 -1.14 41.13 24.24
C ALA A 759 -0.93 40.74 25.71
N THR A 760 -1.20 41.67 26.63
CA THR A 760 -1.06 41.43 28.08
C THR A 760 -1.99 40.34 28.63
N SER A 761 -3.12 40.10 27.94
CA SER A 761 -4.02 38.97 28.23
C SER A 761 -3.37 37.61 28.01
N ALA A 762 -2.40 37.52 27.09
CA ALA A 762 -1.66 36.29 26.79
C ALA A 762 -0.42 36.10 27.68
N TYR A 763 -0.24 36.90 28.74
CA TYR A 763 0.91 36.77 29.65
C TYR A 763 0.67 35.60 30.60
N ALA A 764 0.83 34.38 30.09
CA ALA A 764 0.71 33.15 30.86
C ALA A 764 1.49 32.01 30.20
N PHE A 765 1.95 31.06 31.02
CA PHE A 765 2.30 29.73 30.55
C PHE A 765 1.09 28.82 30.61
N CYS A 766 0.97 27.93 29.63
CA CYS A 766 -0.01 26.86 29.59
C CYS A 766 0.68 25.50 29.59
N ILE A 767 0.10 24.53 30.31
CA ILE A 767 0.47 23.11 30.22
C ILE A 767 -0.74 22.38 29.67
N GLY A 768 -0.54 21.61 28.60
CA GLY A 768 -1.61 20.94 27.87
C GLY A 768 -2.32 21.80 26.82
N SER A 769 -1.87 23.03 26.61
CA SER A 769 -2.35 23.93 25.56
C SER A 769 -1.31 25.02 25.29
N ASP A 770 -1.58 25.84 24.28
CA ASP A 770 -1.02 27.17 24.13
C ASP A 770 -1.92 28.23 24.78
N ILE A 771 -1.44 29.47 24.84
CA ILE A 771 -2.22 30.62 25.29
C ILE A 771 -2.68 31.43 24.08
N ASN A 772 -3.96 31.80 23.98
CA ASN A 772 -4.42 32.69 22.92
C ASN A 772 -4.39 34.17 23.34
N LYS A 773 -4.57 35.07 22.38
CA LYS A 773 -4.63 36.53 22.62
C LYS A 773 -5.72 36.99 23.60
N TYR A 774 -6.72 36.17 23.89
CA TYR A 774 -7.77 36.45 24.88
C TYR A 774 -7.41 35.94 26.28
N GLY A 775 -6.26 35.28 26.41
CA GLY A 775 -5.77 34.68 27.65
C GLY A 775 -6.36 33.30 27.92
N GLU A 776 -7.02 32.66 26.95
CA GLU A 776 -7.62 31.32 27.10
C GLU A 776 -6.72 30.25 26.47
N GLY A 777 -6.88 29.00 26.88
CA GLY A 777 -6.15 27.89 26.28
C GLY A 777 -6.58 27.67 24.82
N ASP A 778 -5.64 27.34 23.95
CA ASP A 778 -5.86 26.93 22.56
C ASP A 778 -4.88 25.80 22.18
N ALA A 779 -5.06 25.13 21.04
CA ALA A 779 -4.17 24.07 20.57
C ALA A 779 -3.94 22.95 21.62
N PHE A 780 -5.06 22.38 22.11
CA PHE A 780 -5.06 21.42 23.23
C PHE A 780 -4.30 20.13 22.93
N PHE A 781 -3.42 19.74 23.84
CA PHE A 781 -2.58 18.56 23.74
C PHE A 781 -3.30 17.30 24.22
N ASN A 782 -3.18 16.19 23.47
CA ASN A 782 -3.63 14.88 23.91
C ASN A 782 -2.43 14.04 24.38
N GLY A 783 -2.21 13.99 25.69
CA GLY A 783 -1.01 13.40 26.26
C GLY A 783 -0.88 13.56 27.77
N ASN A 784 0.29 13.18 28.29
CA ASN A 784 0.63 13.30 29.70
C ASN A 784 1.82 14.23 29.89
N VAL A 785 1.83 15.03 30.95
CA VAL A 785 2.98 15.85 31.37
C VAL A 785 3.34 15.48 32.81
N ALA A 786 4.59 15.09 33.03
CA ALA A 786 5.09 14.64 34.34
C ALA A 786 5.70 15.78 35.16
N TYR A 787 6.33 16.76 34.51
CA TYR A 787 6.74 18.03 35.14
C TYR A 787 6.88 19.11 34.08
N ALA A 788 6.83 20.37 34.49
CA ALA A 788 7.09 21.52 33.63
C ALA A 788 7.95 22.55 34.37
N LYS A 789 9.15 22.81 33.88
CA LYS A 789 10.18 23.64 34.54
C LYS A 789 10.68 24.75 33.62
N VAL A 790 10.93 25.93 34.18
CA VAL A 790 11.57 27.06 33.49
C VAL A 790 12.69 27.64 34.37
N PHE A 791 13.83 27.91 33.75
CA PHE A 791 15.02 28.49 34.37
C PHE A 791 15.38 29.78 33.64
N ASP A 792 15.88 30.78 34.37
CA ASP A 792 16.34 32.04 33.78
C ASP A 792 17.71 31.96 33.09
N ASN A 793 18.41 30.84 33.26
CA ASN A 793 19.68 30.56 32.62
C ASN A 793 19.58 29.39 31.63
N ALA A 794 20.46 29.37 30.63
CA ALA A 794 20.68 28.19 29.81
C ALA A 794 21.39 27.11 30.66
N LEU A 795 20.78 25.92 30.76
CA LEU A 795 21.43 24.76 31.36
C LEU A 795 22.57 24.28 30.47
N THR A 796 23.66 23.83 31.09
CA THR A 796 24.74 23.17 30.36
C THR A 796 24.29 21.81 29.81
N ALA A 797 25.04 21.25 28.86
CA ALA A 797 24.77 19.90 28.36
C ALA A 797 24.73 18.86 29.49
N ASP A 798 25.63 18.97 30.47
CA ASP A 798 25.67 18.13 31.66
C ASP A 798 24.39 18.22 32.50
N GLN A 799 23.92 19.45 32.72
CA GLN A 799 22.71 19.69 33.49
C GLN A 799 21.47 19.18 32.74
N ALA A 800 21.42 19.32 31.42
CA ALA A 800 20.34 18.74 30.60
C ALA A 800 20.34 17.21 30.66
N VAL A 801 21.51 16.57 30.64
CA VAL A 801 21.66 15.11 30.84
C VAL A 801 21.19 14.68 32.22
N ASN A 802 21.53 15.45 33.27
CA ASN A 802 21.17 15.08 34.63
C ASN A 802 19.68 15.32 34.92
N LEU A 803 19.10 16.38 34.35
CA LEU A 803 17.66 16.65 34.44
C LEU A 803 16.82 15.55 33.79
N SER A 804 17.29 14.96 32.68
CA SER A 804 16.55 13.87 32.03
C SER A 804 16.53 12.55 32.81
N LYS A 805 17.43 12.39 33.77
CA LYS A 805 17.48 11.24 34.70
C LYS A 805 16.64 11.47 35.96
N SER A 806 16.39 12.74 36.32
CA SER A 806 15.71 13.10 37.55
C SER A 806 14.19 13.14 37.36
N TYR A 807 13.56 11.98 37.18
CA TYR A 807 12.11 11.82 37.39
C TYR A 807 11.69 10.36 37.39
#